data_AF-A0A8X7X037-F1
#
_entry.id   AF-A0A8X7X037-F1
#
_cell.length_a   1.000
_cell.length_b   1.000
_cell.length_c   1.000
_cell.angle_alpha   90.00
_cell.angle_beta   90.00
_cell.angle_gamma   90.00
#
_symmetry.space_group_name_H-M   'P 1'
#
loop_
_entity.id
_entity.type
_entity.pdbx_description
1 polymer ?
#
loop_
_entity_poly.entity_id
_entity_poly.type
_entity_poly.pdbx_seq_one_letter_code
_entity_poly.pdbx_strand_id
1 'polypeptide(L)'
;MSQRLTREERIEIVLMSGERSNRVIAADFNARHPTRPPISHATVSKLLAKFRETGSVLDLPKCGRMKTVTNEETSVAVLASFSKSPQCSTRRMSLESGISRTSLRRILATHKWHPYKLQLLQHLNEDDPDRRTEFAEWAKQKLEQDPQFTQKILFSDEANFYVNGEVNKQNHRYWSDTNPHWIDPSKTVGTKIDDTLCMVLAACAFLTALVWFVRDSLRISDIGRKRVFITGCDSGFGNQLAKQLDHQGFHVIASCLTEKGAAELKTTATPRLKTVLLNVVDGKNIDEAVEFVKAEVGEKGLWGLVNNAGILLALPPTDWIQIESFRKVIDVNLLGTIEVTLKFLPLVKKARGRIVNVSSIMGRLAFGGGGYCISKFGVESFSDTLRKDMKHFDIKVSIIEPGFFKTQITNLEPIEKELRSLWSALTPEIKGSYGSDYIDRYIKVQKTSMNLLLSSKTSHVTDCMQHALTAKYPRTRYGAGWDAKLFWLPLSYLPTALTDRVVRSLMPEPAEPGMFHIALCFVGSVAGNVIYLELVSDQRDIDEGQIFDEDTVSDYTSGGEDVHNDSLSKEDLCDLPLDEETEKRILRSRIEEQSFLICSLKVRADEVLLRCQCLEKINTDLDKMKDDMERDLKSEKKKSSQLEDRFLSLATNHQEIIKYKDEYKRQNADLKKENERLKSENMSLFSSKLEEQKHMAAQLTEELKKCKEQFTKLDNEYRKKSSDFEIVNKQYLSESDSLKKELKESKERCRKLDATLKQNAEKSAQKEAELQHKLQVAVKEKEELLELSMQRGKLIEEKQSEIDQLENDIDEIDDARKKAEKRFEKEASIVNADLRVQELQSQLEESQVNYSELSKEYEAYKKHSSDLLMKEKELNAKLRHMIK
;
A
#
# COMPACT_ATOMS: atom_id res chain seq x y z
N MET A 1 -37.74 -4.00 62.78
CA MET A 1 -37.17 -5.06 63.65
C MET A 1 -38.30 -5.99 64.11
N SER A 2 -38.28 -7.27 63.75
CA SER A 2 -39.28 -8.25 64.22
C SER A 2 -39.08 -8.51 65.72
N GLN A 3 -40.06 -8.16 66.55
CA GLN A 3 -40.07 -8.52 67.97
C GLN A 3 -40.12 -10.05 68.09
N ARG A 4 -39.12 -10.63 68.74
CA ARG A 4 -39.06 -12.07 68.99
C ARG A 4 -40.19 -12.49 69.93
N LEU A 5 -40.81 -13.63 69.65
CA LEU A 5 -41.79 -14.26 70.53
C LEU A 5 -41.19 -14.49 71.92
N THR A 6 -41.88 -14.01 72.96
CA THR A 6 -41.53 -14.24 74.37
C THR A 6 -41.72 -15.71 74.74
N ARG A 7 -41.24 -16.11 75.92
CA ARG A 7 -41.34 -17.50 76.36
C ARG A 7 -42.81 -17.90 76.54
N GLU A 8 -43.60 -17.04 77.15
CA GLU A 8 -45.02 -17.24 77.43
C GLU A 8 -45.81 -17.39 76.12
N GLU A 9 -45.54 -16.53 75.15
CA GLU A 9 -46.16 -16.56 73.82
C GLU A 9 -45.82 -17.84 73.04
N ARG A 10 -44.58 -18.32 73.15
CA ARG A 10 -44.17 -19.59 72.52
C ARG A 10 -44.87 -20.78 73.18
N ILE A 11 -45.05 -20.75 74.50
CA ILE A 11 -45.81 -21.77 75.22
C ILE A 11 -47.27 -21.74 74.79
N GLU A 12 -47.86 -20.55 74.66
CA GLU A 12 -49.24 -20.39 74.21
C GLU A 12 -49.47 -20.99 72.81
N ILE A 13 -48.55 -20.73 71.86
CA ILE A 13 -48.60 -21.31 70.51
C ILE A 13 -48.52 -22.84 70.55
N VAL A 14 -47.71 -23.41 71.45
CA VAL A 14 -47.63 -24.86 71.66
C VAL A 14 -48.90 -25.40 72.33
N LEU A 15 -49.50 -24.68 73.28
CA LEU A 15 -50.76 -25.09 73.91
C LEU A 15 -51.96 -25.02 72.97
N MET A 16 -51.95 -24.08 72.01
CA MET A 16 -52.94 -24.05 70.92
C MET A 16 -52.76 -25.22 69.92
N SER A 17 -51.63 -25.95 69.99
CA SER A 17 -51.35 -27.07 69.09
C SER A 17 -52.10 -28.35 69.53
N GLY A 18 -53.38 -28.39 69.20
CA GLY A 18 -54.17 -29.63 69.08
C GLY A 18 -54.16 -30.16 67.63
N GLU A 19 -55.26 -30.77 67.18
CA GLU A 19 -55.46 -31.21 65.77
C GLU A 19 -55.69 -30.04 64.78
N ARG A 20 -55.22 -28.83 65.11
CA ARG A 20 -55.42 -27.62 64.30
C ARG A 20 -54.25 -27.42 63.34
N SER A 21 -54.53 -26.94 62.13
CA SER A 21 -53.46 -26.59 61.17
C SER A 21 -52.68 -25.37 61.65
N ASN A 22 -51.37 -25.28 61.34
CA ASN A 22 -50.59 -24.13 61.82
C ASN A 22 -51.05 -22.77 61.23
N ARG A 23 -52.00 -22.75 60.27
CA ARG A 23 -52.50 -21.50 59.64
C ARG A 23 -53.57 -20.94 60.56
N VAL A 24 -54.43 -21.84 61.04
CA VAL A 24 -55.44 -21.56 62.05
C VAL A 24 -54.78 -21.14 63.36
N ILE A 25 -53.71 -21.83 63.79
CA ILE A 25 -52.98 -21.46 65.01
C ILE A 25 -52.35 -20.06 64.89
N ALA A 26 -51.72 -19.74 63.75
CA ALA A 26 -51.16 -18.41 63.53
C ALA A 26 -52.24 -17.31 63.50
N ALA A 27 -53.39 -17.57 62.87
CA ALA A 27 -54.51 -16.64 62.81
C ALA A 27 -55.14 -16.41 64.19
N ASP A 28 -55.41 -17.47 64.96
CA ASP A 28 -55.98 -17.40 66.31
C ASP A 28 -55.02 -16.71 67.29
N PHE A 29 -53.72 -17.00 67.20
CA PHE A 29 -52.70 -16.30 67.99
C PHE A 29 -52.60 -14.80 67.64
N ASN A 30 -52.61 -14.43 66.36
CA ASN A 30 -52.58 -13.03 65.94
C ASN A 30 -53.87 -12.28 66.33
N ALA A 31 -55.02 -12.95 66.33
CA ALA A 31 -56.28 -12.38 66.77
C ALA A 31 -56.30 -12.11 68.29
N ARG A 32 -55.68 -12.98 69.10
CA ARG A 32 -55.56 -12.80 70.57
C ARG A 32 -54.53 -11.76 70.98
N HIS A 33 -53.55 -11.50 70.11
CA HIS A 33 -52.50 -10.51 70.32
C HIS A 33 -52.51 -9.46 69.20
N PRO A 34 -53.50 -8.56 69.13
CA PRO A 34 -53.60 -7.59 68.03
C PRO A 34 -52.54 -6.47 68.11
N THR A 35 -51.90 -6.29 69.26
CA THR A 35 -50.90 -5.24 69.50
C THR A 35 -49.48 -5.62 69.05
N ARG A 36 -49.25 -6.87 68.64
CA ARG A 36 -47.96 -7.33 68.10
C ARG A 36 -47.99 -7.38 66.56
N PRO A 37 -46.82 -7.36 65.90
CA PRO A 37 -46.73 -7.72 64.49
C PRO A 37 -47.17 -9.17 64.26
N PRO A 38 -48.02 -9.44 63.24
CA PRO A 38 -48.59 -10.75 63.02
C PRO A 38 -47.50 -11.78 62.71
N ILE A 39 -47.58 -12.94 63.35
CA ILE A 39 -46.70 -14.07 63.06
C ILE A 39 -47.25 -14.90 61.90
N SER A 40 -46.36 -15.48 61.10
CA SER A 40 -46.74 -16.35 60.00
C SER A 40 -46.88 -17.82 60.44
N HIS A 41 -47.63 -18.62 59.68
CA HIS A 41 -47.69 -20.08 59.84
C HIS A 41 -46.30 -20.72 59.89
N ALA A 42 -45.35 -20.22 59.09
CA ALA A 42 -43.99 -20.76 59.05
C ALA A 42 -43.27 -20.61 60.40
N THR A 43 -43.54 -19.52 61.14
CA THR A 43 -43.01 -19.32 62.49
C THR A 43 -43.61 -20.34 63.46
N VAL A 44 -44.92 -20.59 63.39
CA VAL A 44 -45.59 -21.62 64.19
C VAL A 44 -45.03 -23.01 63.86
N SER A 45 -44.90 -23.32 62.56
CA SER A 45 -44.36 -24.61 62.08
C SER A 45 -42.94 -24.87 62.61
N LYS A 46 -42.05 -23.88 62.52
CA LYS A 46 -40.67 -23.98 63.02
C LYS A 46 -40.62 -24.15 64.53
N LEU A 47 -41.48 -23.45 65.27
CA LEU A 47 -41.54 -23.55 66.73
C LEU A 47 -42.06 -24.94 67.17
N LEU A 48 -43.13 -25.43 66.55
CA LEU A 48 -43.70 -26.75 66.85
C LEU A 48 -42.74 -27.88 66.45
N ALA A 49 -42.07 -27.78 65.30
CA ALA A 49 -41.06 -28.75 64.89
C ALA A 49 -39.90 -28.81 65.89
N LYS A 50 -39.37 -27.64 66.29
CA LYS A 50 -38.32 -27.54 67.31
C LYS A 50 -38.77 -28.07 68.66
N PHE A 51 -40.01 -27.80 69.08
CA PHE A 51 -40.57 -28.32 70.32
C PHE A 51 -40.72 -29.85 70.28
N ARG A 52 -41.18 -30.43 69.16
CA ARG A 52 -41.24 -31.89 68.98
C ARG A 52 -39.86 -32.54 69.02
N GLU A 53 -38.85 -31.88 68.48
CA GLU A 53 -37.48 -32.42 68.41
C GLU A 53 -36.72 -32.28 69.74
N THR A 54 -36.91 -31.18 70.48
CA THR A 54 -36.11 -30.86 71.66
C THR A 54 -36.87 -30.89 72.98
N GLY A 55 -38.20 -30.98 72.94
CA GLY A 55 -39.08 -30.87 74.12
C GLY A 55 -39.11 -29.48 74.77
N SER A 56 -38.47 -28.46 74.17
CA SER A 56 -38.32 -27.13 74.77
C SER A 56 -38.68 -26.00 73.82
N VAL A 57 -39.36 -24.98 74.35
CA VAL A 57 -39.66 -23.72 73.63
C VAL A 57 -38.51 -22.71 73.70
N LEU A 58 -37.50 -22.96 74.54
CA LEU A 58 -36.35 -22.09 74.72
C LEU A 58 -35.40 -22.19 73.53
N ASP A 59 -34.70 -21.09 73.22
CA ASP A 59 -33.63 -21.11 72.24
C ASP A 59 -32.43 -21.90 72.77
N LEU A 60 -31.94 -22.84 71.97
CA LEU A 60 -30.72 -23.58 72.30
C LEU A 60 -29.56 -22.57 72.41
N PRO A 61 -28.63 -22.77 73.36
CA PRO A 61 -27.43 -21.95 73.42
C PRO A 61 -26.71 -22.04 72.08
N LYS A 62 -26.40 -20.90 71.46
CA LYS A 62 -25.69 -20.86 70.18
C LYS A 62 -24.33 -21.55 70.35
N CYS A 63 -24.05 -22.61 69.59
CA CYS A 63 -22.69 -23.08 69.41
C CYS A 63 -21.85 -21.91 68.87
N GLY A 64 -20.85 -21.47 69.64
CA GLY A 64 -19.87 -20.50 69.18
C GLY A 64 -19.19 -21.02 67.92
N ARG A 65 -18.91 -20.11 66.97
CA ARG A 65 -18.14 -20.42 65.77
C ARG A 65 -16.79 -21.03 66.20
N MET A 66 -16.49 -22.24 65.74
CA MET A 66 -15.18 -22.88 65.95
C MET A 66 -14.07 -21.89 65.56
N LYS A 67 -13.12 -21.60 66.48
CA LYS A 67 -11.92 -20.83 66.16
C LYS A 67 -11.18 -21.56 65.05
N THR A 68 -10.97 -20.88 63.93
CA THR A 68 -10.29 -21.45 62.76
C THR A 68 -8.81 -21.64 63.10
N VAL A 69 -8.32 -22.86 62.90
CA VAL A 69 -6.93 -23.30 63.04
C VAL A 69 -5.96 -22.24 62.50
N THR A 70 -5.33 -21.52 63.43
CA THR A 70 -4.19 -20.63 63.20
C THR A 70 -3.26 -20.82 64.39
N ASN A 71 -2.62 -21.99 64.46
CA ASN A 71 -1.54 -22.23 65.42
C ASN A 71 -0.27 -21.54 64.90
N GLU A 72 0.59 -21.11 65.83
CA GLU A 72 1.83 -20.38 65.52
C GLU A 72 2.74 -21.16 64.56
N GLU A 73 2.82 -22.48 64.74
CA GLU A 73 3.56 -23.39 63.88
C GLU A 73 3.03 -23.43 62.44
N THR A 74 1.71 -23.35 62.26
CA THR A 74 1.07 -23.32 60.93
C THR A 74 1.31 -21.98 60.24
N SER A 75 1.30 -20.88 61.00
CA SER A 75 1.66 -19.56 60.49
C SER A 75 3.10 -19.52 59.99
N VAL A 76 4.05 -20.06 60.76
CA VAL A 76 5.47 -20.12 60.38
C VAL A 76 5.67 -20.97 59.12
N ALA A 77 5.03 -22.14 59.02
CA ALA A 77 5.14 -23.00 57.84
C ALA A 77 4.62 -22.31 56.56
N VAL A 78 3.51 -21.57 56.67
CA VAL A 78 2.96 -20.78 55.54
C VAL A 78 3.94 -19.69 55.12
N LEU A 79 4.48 -18.92 56.06
CA LEU A 79 5.43 -17.85 55.76
C LEU A 79 6.74 -18.38 55.16
N ALA A 80 7.26 -19.51 55.67
CA ALA A 80 8.43 -20.17 55.09
C ALA A 80 8.17 -20.64 53.64
N SER A 81 6.96 -21.11 53.36
CA SER A 81 6.56 -21.56 52.02
C SER A 81 6.46 -20.39 51.02
N PHE A 82 5.93 -19.25 51.46
CA PHE A 82 5.92 -18.02 50.66
C PHE A 82 7.33 -17.40 50.53
N SER A 83 8.19 -17.52 51.54
CA SER A 83 9.60 -17.11 51.44
C SER A 83 10.36 -17.93 50.39
N LYS A 84 10.13 -19.25 50.35
CA LYS A 84 10.74 -20.15 49.34
C LYS A 84 10.16 -19.97 47.94
N SER A 85 8.90 -19.57 47.82
CA SER A 85 8.21 -19.39 46.53
C SER A 85 7.30 -18.16 46.55
N PRO A 86 7.90 -16.95 46.52
CA PRO A 86 7.18 -15.69 46.73
C PRO A 86 6.19 -15.36 45.61
N GLN A 87 6.32 -16.00 44.45
CA GLN A 87 5.43 -15.82 43.30
C GLN A 87 4.21 -16.76 43.31
N CYS A 88 4.08 -17.64 44.32
CA CYS A 88 2.97 -18.59 44.39
C CYS A 88 1.64 -17.88 44.70
N SER A 89 0.55 -18.32 44.06
CA SER A 89 -0.78 -17.76 44.36
C SER A 89 -1.35 -18.35 45.66
N THR A 90 -2.12 -17.56 46.40
CA THR A 90 -2.83 -18.04 47.61
C THR A 90 -3.79 -19.20 47.33
N ARG A 91 -4.28 -19.33 46.09
CA ARG A 91 -5.10 -20.47 45.66
C ARG A 91 -4.28 -21.75 45.53
N ARG A 92 -3.11 -21.66 44.90
CA ARG A 92 -2.19 -22.80 44.73
C ARG A 92 -1.63 -23.24 46.08
N MET A 93 -1.18 -22.28 46.90
CA MET A 93 -0.72 -22.56 48.25
C MET A 93 -1.80 -23.20 49.13
N SER A 94 -3.06 -22.81 48.98
CA SER A 94 -4.19 -23.44 49.69
C SER A 94 -4.40 -24.91 49.31
N LEU A 95 -4.20 -25.25 48.04
CA LEU A 95 -4.26 -26.63 47.56
C LEU A 95 -3.07 -27.46 48.05
N GLU A 96 -1.87 -26.88 48.05
CA GLU A 96 -0.63 -27.57 48.45
C GLU A 96 -0.51 -27.76 49.97
N SER A 97 -0.97 -26.77 50.76
CA SER A 97 -0.89 -26.82 52.24
C SER A 97 -2.15 -27.38 52.92
N GLY A 98 -3.26 -27.54 52.19
CA GLY A 98 -4.56 -27.94 52.75
C GLY A 98 -5.24 -26.88 53.64
N ILE A 99 -4.61 -25.72 53.85
CA ILE A 99 -5.16 -24.61 54.64
C ILE A 99 -6.14 -23.82 53.79
N SER A 100 -7.29 -23.44 54.35
CA SER A 100 -8.28 -22.64 53.62
C SER A 100 -7.71 -21.28 53.21
N ARG A 101 -8.10 -20.79 52.02
CA ARG A 101 -7.64 -19.50 51.49
C ARG A 101 -7.88 -18.32 52.44
N THR A 102 -8.96 -18.37 53.22
CA THR A 102 -9.31 -17.33 54.19
C THR A 102 -8.31 -17.28 55.34
N SER A 103 -7.89 -18.45 55.85
CA SER A 103 -6.89 -18.54 56.92
C SER A 103 -5.49 -18.14 56.42
N LEU A 104 -5.09 -18.55 55.21
CA LEU A 104 -3.84 -18.12 54.57
C LEU A 104 -3.77 -16.59 54.41
N ARG A 105 -4.84 -15.97 53.90
CA ARG A 105 -4.92 -14.52 53.78
C ARG A 105 -4.84 -13.82 55.14
N ARG A 106 -5.44 -14.41 56.19
CA ARG A 106 -5.37 -13.87 57.54
C ARG A 106 -3.95 -13.95 58.11
N ILE A 107 -3.27 -15.09 57.97
CA ILE A 107 -1.87 -15.28 58.40
C ILE A 107 -0.97 -14.25 57.69
N LEU A 108 -1.05 -14.14 56.36
CA LEU A 108 -0.25 -13.19 55.60
C LEU A 108 -0.51 -11.74 56.04
N ALA A 109 -1.78 -11.37 56.26
CA ALA A 109 -2.15 -10.05 56.74
C ALA A 109 -1.64 -9.76 58.17
N THR A 110 -1.76 -10.72 59.09
CA THR A 110 -1.28 -10.59 60.48
C THR A 110 0.22 -10.38 60.54
N HIS A 111 0.99 -11.03 59.65
CA HIS A 111 2.43 -10.89 59.57
C HIS A 111 2.91 -9.82 58.57
N LYS A 112 2.01 -8.96 58.08
CA LYS A 112 2.30 -7.85 57.14
C LYS A 112 2.92 -8.27 55.80
N TRP A 113 2.63 -9.48 55.33
CA TRP A 113 3.04 -9.91 53.98
C TRP A 113 2.06 -9.36 52.95
N HIS A 114 2.58 -8.54 52.05
CA HIS A 114 1.82 -7.83 51.04
C HIS A 114 2.05 -8.43 49.64
N PRO A 115 1.00 -8.48 48.80
CA PRO A 115 1.14 -8.92 47.42
C PRO A 115 1.54 -7.76 46.51
N TYR A 116 2.83 -7.65 46.18
CA TYR A 116 3.33 -6.68 45.22
C TYR A 116 3.06 -7.13 43.78
N LYS A 117 2.56 -6.20 42.96
CA LYS A 117 2.27 -6.44 41.54
C LYS A 117 3.40 -5.88 40.69
N LEU A 118 3.79 -6.63 39.66
CA LEU A 118 4.74 -6.14 38.68
C LEU A 118 4.13 -4.98 37.89
N GLN A 119 4.78 -3.81 37.92
CA GLN A 119 4.42 -2.65 37.11
C GLN A 119 5.51 -2.41 36.06
N LEU A 120 5.09 -2.26 34.80
CA LEU A 120 5.97 -1.75 33.76
C LEU A 120 5.98 -0.23 33.90
N LEU A 121 7.14 0.32 34.20
CA LEU A 121 7.38 1.76 34.21
C LEU A 121 8.13 2.11 32.94
N GLN A 122 7.75 3.21 32.29
CA GLN A 122 8.52 3.77 31.18
C GLN A 122 9.89 4.19 31.74
N HIS A 123 10.97 3.78 31.06
CA HIS A 123 12.30 4.31 31.38
C HIS A 123 12.30 5.80 31.05
N LEU A 124 12.51 6.63 32.07
CA LEU A 124 12.61 8.08 31.91
C LEU A 124 14.03 8.41 31.48
N ASN A 125 14.17 9.01 30.30
CA ASN A 125 15.43 9.59 29.85
C ASN A 125 15.58 11.01 30.45
N GLU A 126 16.82 11.51 30.53
CA GLU A 126 17.09 12.83 31.11
C GLU A 126 16.36 13.97 30.39
N ASP A 127 15.99 13.80 29.11
CA ASP A 127 15.30 14.77 28.26
C ASP A 127 13.77 14.65 28.24
N ASP A 128 13.20 13.64 28.92
CA ASP A 128 11.74 13.44 28.97
C ASP A 128 10.96 14.58 29.66
N PRO A 129 11.49 15.27 30.70
CA PRO A 129 10.82 16.44 31.27
C PRO A 129 10.62 17.57 30.25
N ASP A 130 11.62 17.82 29.42
CA ASP A 130 11.58 18.88 28.41
C ASP A 130 10.59 18.54 27.31
N ARG A 131 10.63 17.30 26.79
CA ARG A 131 9.68 16.82 25.76
C ARG A 131 8.23 16.83 26.24
N ARG A 132 7.99 16.53 27.52
CA ARG A 132 6.65 16.59 28.12
C ARG A 132 6.15 18.04 28.24
N THR A 133 7.06 18.96 28.51
CA THR A 133 6.76 20.39 28.57
C THR A 133 6.44 20.94 27.18
N GLU A 134 7.24 20.60 26.17
CA GLU A 134 6.97 20.95 24.76
C GLU A 134 5.61 20.40 24.30
N PHE A 135 5.31 19.14 24.62
CA PHE A 135 4.01 18.55 24.28
C PHE A 135 2.84 19.25 24.97
N ALA A 136 2.99 19.63 26.25
CA ALA A 136 1.96 20.35 26.99
C ALA A 136 1.72 21.75 26.40
N GLU A 137 2.77 22.46 26.01
CA GLU A 137 2.67 23.76 25.34
C GLU A 137 2.01 23.64 23.97
N TRP A 138 2.40 22.64 23.18
CA TRP A 138 1.77 22.34 21.91
C TRP A 138 0.27 22.00 22.06
N ALA A 139 -0.07 21.13 23.01
CA ALA A 139 -1.45 20.72 23.25
C ALA A 139 -2.31 21.91 23.71
N LYS A 140 -1.74 22.80 24.55
CA LYS A 140 -2.38 24.05 24.96
C LYS A 140 -2.63 24.97 23.77
N GLN A 141 -1.65 25.19 22.90
CA GLN A 141 -1.85 25.97 21.67
C GLN A 141 -2.94 25.38 20.77
N LYS A 142 -3.04 24.05 20.68
CA LYS A 142 -4.09 23.40 19.88
C LYS A 142 -5.47 23.55 20.48
N LEU A 143 -5.60 23.51 21.80
CA LEU A 143 -6.84 23.79 22.51
C LEU A 143 -7.28 25.25 22.39
N GLU A 144 -6.33 26.19 22.37
CA GLU A 144 -6.62 27.61 22.14
C GLU A 144 -7.06 27.90 20.70
N GLN A 145 -6.51 27.18 19.71
CA GLN A 145 -6.89 27.29 18.30
C GLN A 145 -8.23 26.60 17.98
N ASP A 146 -8.54 25.50 18.67
CA ASP A 146 -9.77 24.73 18.48
C ASP A 146 -10.28 24.21 19.84
N PRO A 147 -11.33 24.82 20.42
CA PRO A 147 -11.90 24.39 21.70
C PRO A 147 -12.46 22.97 21.69
N GLN A 148 -12.75 22.39 20.52
CA GLN A 148 -13.21 21.01 20.36
C GLN A 148 -12.07 20.03 20.03
N PHE A 149 -10.81 20.48 20.03
CA PHE A 149 -9.66 19.65 19.67
C PHE A 149 -9.58 18.34 20.46
N THR A 150 -9.92 18.36 21.76
CA THR A 150 -9.96 17.16 22.61
C THR A 150 -10.94 16.09 22.13
N GLN A 151 -12.03 16.46 21.44
CA GLN A 151 -13.00 15.52 20.88
C GLN A 151 -12.52 14.88 19.56
N LYS A 152 -11.45 15.44 18.96
CA LYS A 152 -10.82 14.94 17.74
C LYS A 152 -9.61 14.04 18.03
N ILE A 153 -9.21 13.92 19.30
CA ILE A 153 -8.15 13.02 19.74
C ILE A 153 -8.74 11.61 19.89
N LEU A 154 -8.30 10.69 19.04
CA LEU A 154 -8.61 9.26 19.17
C LEU A 154 -7.51 8.62 20.02
N PHE A 155 -7.84 8.21 21.24
CA PHE A 155 -6.97 7.36 22.04
C PHE A 155 -7.13 5.91 21.57
N SER A 156 -6.04 5.27 21.13
CA SER A 156 -6.02 3.82 20.94
C SER A 156 -5.97 3.14 22.31
N ASP A 157 -6.95 2.31 22.63
CA ASP A 157 -7.07 1.51 23.85
C ASP A 157 -6.16 0.26 23.85
N GLU A 158 -5.02 0.31 23.16
CA GLU A 158 -4.09 -0.81 23.09
C GLU A 158 -3.40 -1.07 24.43
N ALA A 159 -3.96 -2.01 25.19
CA ALA A 159 -3.26 -3.25 25.49
C ALA A 159 -4.15 -4.18 26.30
N ASN A 160 -4.76 -5.19 25.66
CA ASN A 160 -5.10 -6.41 26.35
C ASN A 160 -5.04 -7.65 25.44
N PHE A 161 -4.23 -8.61 25.92
CA PHE A 161 -4.09 -10.03 25.59
C PHE A 161 -3.12 -10.47 24.48
N TYR A 162 -2.35 -11.52 24.83
CA TYR A 162 -1.83 -12.48 23.87
C TYR A 162 -1.97 -13.92 24.37
N VAL A 163 -2.13 -14.84 23.40
CA VAL A 163 -2.22 -16.31 23.53
C VAL A 163 -0.88 -16.92 23.07
N ASN A 164 0.24 -16.44 23.61
CA ASN A 164 1.59 -16.77 23.15
C ASN A 164 2.53 -17.23 24.29
N GLY A 165 2.00 -17.58 25.46
CA GLY A 165 2.79 -18.13 26.56
C GLY A 165 3.48 -17.08 27.45
N GLU A 166 3.20 -15.79 27.25
CA GLU A 166 3.64 -14.75 28.19
C GLU A 166 2.71 -14.62 29.41
N VAL A 167 3.31 -14.27 30.56
CA VAL A 167 2.67 -14.32 31.88
C VAL A 167 1.53 -13.30 32.00
N ASN A 168 0.38 -13.76 32.47
CA ASN A 168 -0.75 -12.91 32.84
C ASN A 168 -0.36 -11.92 33.96
N LYS A 169 -0.14 -10.65 33.57
CA LYS A 169 0.26 -9.53 34.45
C LYS A 169 -0.71 -9.25 35.59
N GLN A 170 -1.98 -9.68 35.49
CA GLN A 170 -2.97 -9.52 36.56
C GLN A 170 -2.80 -10.56 37.67
N ASN A 171 -2.16 -11.70 37.37
CA ASN A 171 -2.03 -12.85 38.28
C ASN A 171 -0.62 -13.03 38.86
N HIS A 172 0.40 -12.31 38.36
CA HIS A 172 1.74 -12.36 38.92
C HIS A 172 1.86 -11.47 40.15
N ARG A 173 2.00 -12.08 41.32
CA ARG A 173 2.08 -11.40 42.62
C ARG A 173 3.30 -11.89 43.35
N TYR A 174 4.12 -10.97 43.82
CA TYR A 174 5.26 -11.27 44.68
C TYR A 174 4.86 -10.98 46.13
N TRP A 175 4.82 -12.01 46.96
CA TRP A 175 4.49 -11.88 48.38
C TRP A 175 5.76 -11.62 49.19
N SER A 176 5.77 -10.54 49.96
CA SER A 176 6.88 -10.13 50.80
C SER A 176 6.38 -9.22 51.92
N ASP A 177 7.07 -9.15 53.04
CA ASP A 177 6.81 -8.19 54.12
C ASP A 177 7.25 -6.77 53.76
N THR A 178 8.25 -6.65 52.89
CA THR A 178 8.78 -5.39 52.37
C THR A 178 8.72 -5.34 50.84
N ASN A 179 8.58 -4.15 50.26
CA ASN A 179 8.62 -3.98 48.81
C ASN A 179 10.04 -4.29 48.32
N PRO A 180 10.23 -5.32 47.46
CA PRO A 180 11.57 -5.74 47.07
C PRO A 180 12.29 -4.73 46.16
N HIS A 181 11.61 -3.71 45.61
CA HIS A 181 12.16 -2.77 44.62
C HIS A 181 12.94 -3.46 43.48
N TRP A 182 12.52 -4.68 43.14
CA TRP A 182 13.21 -5.52 42.19
C TRP A 182 12.95 -5.04 40.77
N ILE A 183 14.04 -4.78 40.04
CA ILE A 183 14.04 -4.43 38.63
C ILE A 183 14.62 -5.63 37.88
N ASP A 184 13.91 -6.11 36.86
CA ASP A 184 14.41 -7.15 35.95
C ASP A 184 14.95 -6.49 34.67
N PRO A 185 16.27 -6.29 34.55
CA PRO A 185 16.87 -5.65 33.37
C PRO A 185 16.79 -6.53 32.12
N SER A 186 16.43 -7.82 32.22
CA SER A 186 16.27 -8.70 31.06
C SER A 186 14.97 -8.45 30.29
N LYS A 187 14.05 -7.66 30.87
CA LYS A 187 12.72 -7.35 30.30
C LYS A 187 12.52 -5.87 29.95
N THR A 188 13.61 -5.12 29.74
CA THR A 188 13.57 -3.87 28.97
C THR A 188 13.11 -4.20 27.56
N VAL A 189 11.79 -4.20 27.35
CA VAL A 189 11.17 -4.37 26.03
C VAL A 189 11.36 -3.08 25.26
N GLY A 190 12.56 -3.02 24.69
CA GLY A 190 12.96 -2.19 23.59
C GLY A 190 14.07 -2.96 22.92
N THR A 191 13.78 -4.16 22.42
CA THR A 191 14.61 -4.73 21.36
C THR A 191 14.59 -3.67 20.26
N LYS A 192 15.64 -2.84 20.18
CA LYS A 192 15.97 -2.18 18.93
C LYS A 192 15.86 -3.30 17.91
N ILE A 193 14.95 -3.16 16.95
CA ILE A 193 15.02 -3.99 15.75
C ILE A 193 16.45 -3.75 15.28
N ASP A 194 17.29 -4.77 15.44
CA ASP A 194 18.74 -4.66 15.23
C ASP A 194 18.92 -3.92 13.91
N ASP A 195 19.61 -2.78 13.90
CA ASP A 195 19.75 -1.96 12.68
C ASP A 195 20.27 -2.83 11.52
N THR A 196 21.03 -3.88 11.87
CA THR A 196 21.45 -4.98 11.00
C THR A 196 20.27 -5.74 10.36
N LEU A 197 19.25 -6.14 11.12
CA LEU A 197 18.05 -6.81 10.60
C LEU A 197 17.24 -5.88 9.69
N CYS A 198 17.08 -4.60 10.07
CA CYS A 198 16.45 -3.60 9.21
C CYS A 198 17.22 -3.42 7.90
N MET A 199 18.56 -3.33 7.95
CA MET A 199 19.40 -3.23 6.76
C MET A 199 19.35 -4.49 5.88
N VAL A 200 19.32 -5.69 6.48
CA VAL A 200 19.17 -6.95 5.74
C VAL A 200 17.79 -7.03 5.08
N LEU A 201 16.71 -6.67 5.77
CA LEU A 201 15.37 -6.63 5.20
C LEU A 201 15.27 -5.59 4.08
N ALA A 202 15.84 -4.40 4.26
CA ALA A 202 15.90 -3.36 3.24
C ALA A 202 16.72 -3.80 2.01
N ALA A 203 17.87 -4.44 2.22
CA ALA A 203 18.69 -4.99 1.15
C ALA A 203 17.96 -6.12 0.38
N CYS A 204 17.29 -7.03 1.09
CA CYS A 204 16.44 -8.06 0.48
C CYS A 204 15.28 -7.45 -0.31
N ALA A 205 14.61 -6.43 0.23
CA ALA A 205 13.54 -5.70 -0.47
C ALA A 205 14.07 -5.00 -1.73
N PHE A 206 15.23 -4.35 -1.64
CA PHE A 206 15.88 -3.71 -2.79
C PHE A 206 16.28 -4.74 -3.86
N LEU A 207 16.89 -5.85 -3.45
CA LEU A 207 17.36 -6.88 -4.37
C LEU A 207 16.18 -7.62 -5.04
N THR A 208 15.09 -7.87 -4.31
CA THR A 208 13.85 -8.40 -4.90
C THR A 208 13.18 -7.41 -5.84
N ALA A 209 13.16 -6.11 -5.51
CA ALA A 209 12.66 -5.06 -6.40
C ALA A 209 13.52 -4.95 -7.68
N LEU A 210 14.85 -5.04 -7.56
CA LEU A 210 15.78 -5.04 -8.69
C LEU A 210 15.57 -6.26 -9.59
N VAL A 211 15.48 -7.47 -9.00
CA VAL A 211 15.20 -8.70 -9.74
C VAL A 211 13.84 -8.62 -10.42
N TRP A 212 12.83 -8.08 -9.75
CA TRP A 212 11.50 -7.87 -10.34
C TRP A 212 11.58 -6.89 -11.52
N PHE A 213 12.27 -5.76 -11.37
CA PHE A 213 12.45 -4.77 -12.44
C PHE A 213 13.16 -5.35 -13.66
N VAL A 214 14.25 -6.09 -13.45
CA VAL A 214 14.99 -6.76 -14.54
C VAL A 214 14.10 -7.83 -15.20
N ARG A 215 13.39 -8.65 -14.43
CA ARG A 215 12.49 -9.68 -15.00
C ARG A 215 11.35 -9.07 -15.81
N ASP A 216 10.81 -7.96 -15.34
CA ASP A 216 9.71 -7.25 -15.98
C ASP A 216 10.15 -6.51 -17.26
N SER A 217 11.42 -6.13 -17.40
CA SER A 217 11.92 -5.47 -18.62
C SER A 217 12.19 -6.44 -19.78
N LEU A 218 12.37 -7.73 -19.50
CA LEU A 218 12.66 -8.73 -20.54
C LEU A 218 11.47 -8.96 -21.48
N ARG A 219 11.75 -9.00 -22.79
CA ARG A 219 10.77 -9.23 -23.86
C ARG A 219 11.13 -10.47 -24.69
N ILE A 220 10.16 -11.02 -25.41
CA ILE A 220 10.40 -12.05 -26.42
C ILE A 220 11.00 -11.44 -27.70
N SER A 221 11.86 -12.18 -28.40
CA SER A 221 12.60 -11.70 -29.58
C SER A 221 11.86 -11.92 -30.92
N ASP A 222 11.15 -13.04 -31.08
CA ASP A 222 10.49 -13.41 -32.34
C ASP A 222 9.03 -12.94 -32.38
N ILE A 223 8.80 -11.62 -32.50
CA ILE A 223 7.45 -11.02 -32.57
C ILE A 223 6.81 -11.21 -33.95
N GLY A 224 7.59 -11.07 -35.03
CA GLY A 224 7.10 -11.05 -36.40
C GLY A 224 6.38 -12.33 -36.88
N ARG A 225 6.57 -13.45 -36.17
CA ARG A 225 5.93 -14.74 -36.50
C ARG A 225 4.73 -15.06 -35.61
N LYS A 226 4.42 -14.20 -34.63
CA LYS A 226 3.37 -14.45 -33.64
C LYS A 226 2.04 -13.92 -34.13
N ARG A 227 1.00 -14.74 -33.98
CA ARG A 227 -0.38 -14.42 -34.33
C ARG A 227 -1.20 -14.14 -33.07
N VAL A 228 -1.89 -13.00 -33.02
CA VAL A 228 -2.71 -12.57 -31.89
C VAL A 228 -4.14 -12.37 -32.34
N PHE A 229 -5.09 -12.97 -31.62
CA PHE A 229 -6.52 -12.76 -31.80
C PHE A 229 -7.03 -11.80 -30.72
N ILE A 230 -7.79 -10.78 -31.12
CA ILE A 230 -8.32 -9.76 -30.20
C ILE A 230 -9.82 -9.65 -30.41
N THR A 231 -10.60 -9.74 -29.32
CA THR A 231 -12.05 -9.52 -29.39
C THR A 231 -12.45 -8.07 -29.15
N GLY A 232 -13.50 -7.61 -29.83
CA GLY A 232 -14.08 -6.27 -29.60
C GLY A 232 -13.22 -5.12 -30.14
N CYS A 233 -12.89 -5.17 -31.43
CA CYS A 233 -12.00 -4.22 -32.09
C CYS A 233 -12.72 -3.09 -32.86
N ASP A 234 -14.05 -2.97 -32.73
CA ASP A 234 -14.80 -1.87 -33.36
C ASP A 234 -14.32 -0.50 -32.88
N SER A 235 -13.99 -0.37 -31.59
CA SER A 235 -13.50 0.88 -30.99
C SER A 235 -12.68 0.63 -29.72
N GLY A 236 -12.28 1.70 -29.02
CA GLY A 236 -11.67 1.61 -27.68
C GLY A 236 -10.34 0.86 -27.64
N PHE A 237 -10.11 0.11 -26.55
CA PHE A 237 -8.83 -0.55 -26.29
C PHE A 237 -8.50 -1.64 -27.32
N GLY A 238 -9.48 -2.45 -27.75
CA GLY A 238 -9.25 -3.51 -28.74
C GLY A 238 -8.80 -2.95 -30.08
N ASN A 239 -9.46 -1.90 -30.57
CA ASN A 239 -9.09 -1.21 -31.82
C ASN A 239 -7.66 -0.63 -31.74
N GLN A 240 -7.36 0.07 -30.64
CA GLN A 240 -6.05 0.68 -30.42
C GLN A 240 -4.95 -0.38 -30.29
N LEU A 241 -5.19 -1.46 -29.55
CA LEU A 241 -4.25 -2.58 -29.42
C LEU A 241 -4.00 -3.25 -30.77
N ALA A 242 -5.04 -3.46 -31.58
CA ALA A 242 -4.90 -4.08 -32.89
C ALA A 242 -3.93 -3.29 -33.78
N LYS A 243 -4.10 -1.96 -33.84
CA LYS A 243 -3.19 -1.05 -34.57
C LYS A 243 -1.77 -1.06 -33.98
N GLN A 244 -1.67 -1.01 -32.65
CA GLN A 244 -0.39 -1.00 -31.93
C GLN A 244 0.44 -2.27 -32.19
N LEU A 245 -0.20 -3.45 -32.15
CA LEU A 245 0.47 -4.72 -32.41
C LEU A 245 0.83 -4.90 -33.89
N ASP A 246 -0.02 -4.44 -34.81
CA ASP A 246 0.26 -4.46 -36.26
C ASP A 246 1.50 -3.63 -36.61
N HIS A 247 1.61 -2.42 -36.04
CA HIS A 247 2.80 -1.57 -36.18
C HIS A 247 4.07 -2.19 -35.57
N GLN A 248 3.93 -3.02 -34.54
CA GLN A 248 5.06 -3.76 -33.94
C GLN A 248 5.46 -5.01 -34.71
N GLY A 249 4.73 -5.35 -35.77
CA GLY A 249 5.03 -6.48 -36.64
C GLY A 249 4.32 -7.78 -36.25
N PHE A 250 3.41 -7.79 -35.28
CA PHE A 250 2.57 -8.96 -35.04
C PHE A 250 1.64 -9.21 -36.22
N HIS A 251 1.26 -10.48 -36.42
CA HIS A 251 0.09 -10.82 -37.23
C HIS A 251 -1.16 -10.73 -36.35
N VAL A 252 -2.04 -9.79 -36.63
CA VAL A 252 -3.21 -9.51 -35.81
C VAL A 252 -4.47 -9.99 -36.51
N ILE A 253 -5.31 -10.72 -35.80
CA ILE A 253 -6.66 -11.07 -36.22
C ILE A 253 -7.62 -10.34 -35.28
N ALA A 254 -8.18 -9.24 -35.75
CA ALA A 254 -9.04 -8.35 -34.99
C ALA A 254 -10.51 -8.71 -35.23
N SER A 255 -11.22 -9.12 -34.19
CA SER A 255 -12.64 -9.42 -34.29
C SER A 255 -13.48 -8.17 -34.02
N CYS A 256 -14.44 -7.87 -34.89
CA CYS A 256 -15.37 -6.75 -34.73
C CYS A 256 -16.80 -7.28 -34.68
N LEU A 257 -17.66 -6.65 -33.89
CA LEU A 257 -19.09 -6.96 -33.84
C LEU A 257 -19.80 -6.44 -35.10
N THR A 258 -19.34 -5.32 -35.66
CA THR A 258 -19.98 -4.64 -36.79
C THR A 258 -19.11 -4.65 -38.05
N GLU A 259 -19.76 -4.74 -39.21
CA GLU A 259 -19.10 -4.60 -40.51
C GLU A 259 -18.42 -3.23 -40.68
N LYS A 260 -19.08 -2.17 -40.18
CA LYS A 260 -18.53 -0.82 -40.20
C LYS A 260 -17.20 -0.74 -39.43
N GLY A 261 -17.16 -1.25 -38.20
CA GLY A 261 -15.94 -1.28 -37.39
C GLY A 261 -14.82 -2.11 -38.04
N ALA A 262 -15.17 -3.24 -38.66
CA ALA A 262 -14.23 -4.05 -39.43
C ALA A 262 -13.67 -3.30 -40.65
N ALA A 263 -14.53 -2.64 -41.44
CA ALA A 263 -14.14 -1.89 -42.61
C ALA A 263 -13.24 -0.69 -42.25
N GLU A 264 -13.60 0.08 -41.24
CA GLU A 264 -12.79 1.20 -40.74
C GLU A 264 -11.42 0.73 -40.27
N LEU A 265 -11.34 -0.37 -39.51
CA LEU A 265 -10.06 -0.89 -39.05
C LEU A 265 -9.16 -1.37 -40.22
N LYS A 266 -9.76 -1.99 -41.25
CA LYS A 266 -9.04 -2.37 -42.48
C LYS A 266 -8.40 -1.19 -43.21
N THR A 267 -9.00 0.01 -43.18
CA THR A 267 -8.40 1.19 -43.85
C THR A 267 -7.04 1.59 -43.28
N THR A 268 -6.79 1.27 -42.01
CA THR A 268 -5.53 1.58 -41.30
C THR A 268 -4.59 0.37 -41.16
N ALA A 269 -4.99 -0.78 -41.71
CA ALA A 269 -4.32 -2.06 -41.50
C ALA A 269 -3.16 -2.27 -42.48
N THR A 270 -2.05 -2.85 -42.00
CA THR A 270 -1.07 -3.49 -42.89
C THR A 270 -1.55 -4.88 -43.32
N PRO A 271 -0.90 -5.56 -44.29
CA PRO A 271 -1.26 -6.94 -44.67
C PRO A 271 -1.21 -7.96 -43.53
N ARG A 272 -0.62 -7.61 -42.39
CA ARG A 272 -0.54 -8.47 -41.19
C ARG A 272 -1.77 -8.38 -40.30
N LEU A 273 -2.62 -7.36 -40.45
CA LEU A 273 -3.86 -7.22 -39.71
C LEU A 273 -5.04 -7.66 -40.59
N LYS A 274 -5.71 -8.72 -40.16
CA LYS A 274 -6.96 -9.23 -40.74
C LYS A 274 -8.11 -8.98 -39.77
N THR A 275 -9.32 -8.78 -40.29
CA THR A 275 -10.52 -8.63 -39.47
C THR A 275 -11.48 -9.79 -39.68
N VAL A 276 -12.22 -10.16 -38.65
CA VAL A 276 -13.31 -11.15 -38.70
C VAL A 276 -14.52 -10.62 -37.95
N LEU A 277 -15.73 -10.96 -38.38
CA LEU A 277 -16.93 -10.63 -37.62
C LEU A 277 -17.08 -11.61 -36.46
N LEU A 278 -17.32 -11.09 -35.26
CA LEU A 278 -17.56 -11.92 -34.07
C LEU A 278 -18.58 -11.29 -33.11
N ASN A 279 -19.68 -11.99 -32.90
CA ASN A 279 -20.56 -11.83 -31.75
C ASN A 279 -20.23 -12.90 -30.70
N VAL A 280 -19.69 -12.47 -29.54
CA VAL A 280 -19.25 -13.38 -28.46
C VAL A 280 -20.38 -14.07 -27.71
N VAL A 281 -21.65 -13.75 -28.01
CA VAL A 281 -22.83 -14.42 -27.43
C VAL A 281 -23.35 -15.53 -28.36
N ASP A 282 -22.98 -15.50 -29.64
CA ASP A 282 -23.42 -16.49 -30.62
C ASP A 282 -22.36 -17.58 -30.78
N GLY A 283 -22.61 -18.74 -30.18
CA GLY A 283 -21.71 -19.89 -30.23
C GLY A 283 -21.34 -20.32 -31.65
N LYS A 284 -22.25 -20.24 -32.62
CA LYS A 284 -21.95 -20.59 -34.02
C LYS A 284 -20.96 -19.62 -34.64
N ASN A 285 -21.15 -18.34 -34.36
CA ASN A 285 -20.25 -17.30 -34.87
C ASN A 285 -18.86 -17.39 -34.22
N ILE A 286 -18.77 -17.83 -32.96
CA ILE A 286 -17.49 -18.19 -32.34
C ILE A 286 -16.85 -19.38 -33.06
N ASP A 287 -17.59 -20.42 -33.39
CA ASP A 287 -17.07 -21.60 -34.11
C ASP A 287 -16.54 -21.24 -35.50
N GLU A 288 -17.26 -20.39 -36.24
CA GLU A 288 -16.81 -19.86 -37.54
C GLU A 288 -15.50 -19.06 -37.40
N ALA A 289 -15.41 -18.19 -36.39
CA ALA A 289 -14.20 -17.43 -36.13
C ALA A 289 -13.02 -18.33 -35.73
N VAL A 290 -13.27 -19.41 -34.98
CA VAL A 290 -12.24 -20.39 -34.61
C VAL A 290 -11.72 -21.11 -35.84
N GLU A 291 -12.58 -21.57 -36.75
CA GLU A 291 -12.15 -22.23 -37.98
C GLU A 291 -11.38 -21.27 -38.92
N PHE A 292 -11.83 -20.02 -39.04
CA PHE A 292 -11.08 -18.98 -39.74
C PHE A 292 -9.68 -18.77 -39.15
N VAL A 293 -9.59 -18.61 -37.82
CA VAL A 293 -8.30 -18.40 -37.15
C VAL A 293 -7.42 -19.64 -37.24
N LYS A 294 -7.99 -20.84 -37.15
CA LYS A 294 -7.29 -22.12 -37.28
C LYS A 294 -6.65 -22.26 -38.66
N ALA A 295 -7.37 -21.90 -39.73
CA ALA A 295 -6.83 -21.87 -41.08
C ALA A 295 -5.68 -20.86 -41.22
N GLU A 296 -5.78 -19.71 -40.55
CA GLU A 296 -4.74 -18.70 -40.51
C GLU A 296 -3.49 -19.17 -39.75
N VAL A 297 -3.64 -19.68 -38.52
CA VAL A 297 -2.50 -20.02 -37.66
C VAL A 297 -1.81 -21.35 -38.01
N GLY A 298 -2.56 -22.28 -38.60
CA GLY A 298 -2.08 -23.62 -38.97
C GLY A 298 -1.40 -24.36 -37.81
N GLU A 299 -0.31 -25.06 -38.12
CA GLU A 299 0.43 -25.87 -37.14
C GLU A 299 1.14 -25.05 -36.05
N LYS A 300 1.31 -23.74 -36.23
CA LYS A 300 2.00 -22.89 -35.25
C LYS A 300 1.13 -22.55 -34.04
N GLY A 301 -0.20 -22.65 -34.19
CA GLY A 301 -1.15 -22.27 -33.16
C GLY A 301 -1.24 -20.75 -32.92
N LEU A 302 -2.04 -20.36 -31.93
CA LEU A 302 -2.34 -18.98 -31.61
C LEU A 302 -1.46 -18.47 -30.46
N TRP A 303 -0.60 -17.49 -30.72
CA TRP A 303 0.32 -16.96 -29.70
C TRP A 303 -0.40 -16.17 -28.61
N GLY A 304 -1.38 -15.35 -28.97
CA GLY A 304 -2.09 -14.49 -28.04
C GLY A 304 -3.59 -14.52 -28.27
N LEU A 305 -4.36 -14.71 -27.21
CA LEU A 305 -5.80 -14.47 -27.17
C LEU A 305 -6.05 -13.30 -26.22
N VAL A 306 -6.64 -12.21 -26.73
CA VAL A 306 -7.02 -11.04 -25.94
C VAL A 306 -8.54 -10.96 -25.90
N ASN A 307 -9.11 -11.30 -24.75
CA ASN A 307 -10.53 -11.16 -24.48
C ASN A 307 -10.82 -9.74 -23.98
N ASN A 308 -11.15 -8.86 -24.91
CA ASN A 308 -11.42 -7.44 -24.65
C ASN A 308 -12.90 -7.06 -24.86
N ALA A 309 -13.65 -7.82 -25.67
CA ALA A 309 -15.08 -7.55 -25.90
C ALA A 309 -15.84 -7.42 -24.57
N GLY A 310 -16.64 -6.37 -24.45
CA GLY A 310 -17.46 -6.14 -23.28
C GLY A 310 -18.37 -4.93 -23.44
N ILE A 311 -19.44 -4.92 -22.66
CA ILE A 311 -20.42 -3.85 -22.57
C ILE A 311 -20.55 -3.36 -21.13
N LEU A 312 -20.92 -2.09 -21.00
CA LEU A 312 -21.40 -1.48 -19.77
C LEU A 312 -22.77 -0.91 -20.07
N LEU A 313 -23.76 -1.31 -19.28
CA LEU A 313 -25.03 -0.59 -19.22
C LEU A 313 -24.97 0.43 -18.09
N ALA A 314 -25.99 1.28 -17.98
CA ALA A 314 -26.10 2.18 -16.83
C ALA A 314 -25.95 1.40 -15.51
N LEU A 315 -25.37 2.07 -14.51
CA LEU A 315 -25.13 1.53 -13.17
C LEU A 315 -26.10 2.19 -12.16
N PRO A 316 -27.43 2.04 -12.26
CA PRO A 316 -28.35 2.60 -11.26
C PRO A 316 -28.30 1.79 -9.94
N PRO A 317 -29.03 2.22 -8.90
CA PRO A 317 -29.34 1.35 -7.76
C PRO A 317 -29.92 -0.01 -8.17
N THR A 318 -29.66 -1.05 -7.38
CA THR A 318 -29.93 -2.45 -7.75
C THR A 318 -31.41 -2.74 -7.98
N ASP A 319 -32.30 -2.17 -7.18
CA ASP A 319 -33.76 -2.33 -7.26
C ASP A 319 -34.38 -1.61 -8.47
N TRP A 320 -33.60 -0.85 -9.25
CA TRP A 320 -34.06 -0.24 -10.50
C TRP A 320 -33.94 -1.18 -11.71
N ILE A 321 -33.23 -2.30 -11.56
CA ILE A 321 -32.74 -3.10 -12.69
C ILE A 321 -33.51 -4.41 -12.79
N GLN A 322 -33.93 -4.76 -14.00
CA GLN A 322 -34.55 -6.04 -14.31
C GLN A 322 -33.50 -7.14 -14.56
N ILE A 323 -33.85 -8.40 -14.34
CA ILE A 323 -32.93 -9.53 -14.46
C ILE A 323 -32.35 -9.68 -15.88
N GLU A 324 -33.08 -9.29 -16.91
CA GLU A 324 -32.64 -9.31 -18.31
C GLU A 324 -31.42 -8.42 -18.55
N SER A 325 -31.33 -7.27 -17.85
CA SER A 325 -30.16 -6.39 -17.91
C SER A 325 -28.92 -7.02 -17.27
N PHE A 326 -29.10 -7.82 -16.21
CA PHE A 326 -28.02 -8.63 -15.64
C PHE A 326 -27.56 -9.69 -16.63
N ARG A 327 -28.50 -10.47 -17.19
CA ARG A 327 -28.20 -11.52 -18.19
C ARG A 327 -27.41 -10.95 -19.36
N LYS A 328 -27.88 -9.87 -19.98
CA LYS A 328 -27.21 -9.25 -21.13
C LYS A 328 -25.73 -8.90 -20.87
N VAL A 329 -25.43 -8.32 -19.71
CA VAL A 329 -24.03 -7.96 -19.36
C VAL A 329 -23.20 -9.20 -19.03
N ILE A 330 -23.78 -10.17 -18.32
CA ILE A 330 -23.11 -11.43 -17.98
C ILE A 330 -22.82 -12.27 -19.24
N ASP A 331 -23.78 -12.38 -20.15
CA ASP A 331 -23.68 -13.15 -21.39
C ASP A 331 -22.52 -12.64 -22.25
N VAL A 332 -22.37 -11.33 -22.39
CA VAL A 332 -21.28 -10.73 -23.17
C VAL A 332 -19.95 -10.77 -22.42
N ASN A 333 -19.90 -10.21 -21.21
CA ASN A 333 -18.63 -9.93 -20.53
C ASN A 333 -18.00 -11.18 -19.89
N LEU A 334 -18.84 -12.10 -19.39
CA LEU A 334 -18.40 -13.27 -18.65
C LEU A 334 -18.53 -14.54 -19.49
N LEU A 335 -19.74 -14.91 -19.89
CA LEU A 335 -19.96 -16.17 -20.62
C LEU A 335 -19.30 -16.14 -21.99
N GLY A 336 -19.40 -15.03 -22.73
CA GLY A 336 -18.70 -14.85 -24.00
C GLY A 336 -17.18 -14.94 -23.87
N THR A 337 -16.61 -14.33 -22.81
CA THR A 337 -15.18 -14.48 -22.50
C THR A 337 -14.80 -15.94 -22.23
N ILE A 338 -15.62 -16.66 -21.47
CA ILE A 338 -15.40 -18.08 -21.16
C ILE A 338 -15.47 -18.93 -22.44
N GLU A 339 -16.54 -18.80 -23.22
CA GLU A 339 -16.77 -19.63 -24.40
C GLU A 339 -15.70 -19.40 -25.47
N VAL A 340 -15.38 -18.14 -25.78
CA VAL A 340 -14.27 -17.79 -26.68
C VAL A 340 -12.97 -18.42 -26.16
N THR A 341 -12.67 -18.25 -24.87
CA THR A 341 -11.44 -18.82 -24.30
C THR A 341 -11.36 -20.33 -24.45
N LEU A 342 -12.44 -21.05 -24.13
CA LEU A 342 -12.48 -22.51 -24.21
C LEU A 342 -12.33 -23.00 -25.66
N LYS A 343 -13.01 -22.37 -26.62
CA LYS A 343 -12.95 -22.75 -28.04
C LYS A 343 -11.60 -22.46 -28.68
N PHE A 344 -10.93 -21.37 -28.29
CA PHE A 344 -9.58 -21.03 -28.77
C PHE A 344 -8.45 -21.74 -28.01
N LEU A 345 -8.72 -22.31 -26.83
CA LEU A 345 -7.71 -22.92 -25.96
C LEU A 345 -6.85 -24.00 -26.65
N PRO A 346 -7.37 -24.87 -27.53
CA PRO A 346 -6.55 -25.84 -28.26
C PRO A 346 -5.47 -25.17 -29.13
N LEU A 347 -5.81 -24.06 -29.81
CA LEU A 347 -4.87 -23.31 -30.63
C LEU A 347 -3.81 -22.60 -29.77
N VAL A 348 -4.21 -22.07 -28.61
CA VAL A 348 -3.28 -21.44 -27.66
C VAL A 348 -2.32 -22.47 -27.05
N LYS A 349 -2.81 -23.67 -26.71
CA LYS A 349 -1.98 -24.79 -26.23
C LYS A 349 -0.91 -25.17 -27.24
N LYS A 350 -1.27 -25.26 -28.52
CA LYS A 350 -0.32 -25.58 -29.61
C LYS A 350 0.84 -24.60 -29.69
N ALA A 351 0.58 -23.32 -29.47
CA ALA A 351 1.61 -22.27 -29.50
C ALA A 351 2.34 -22.05 -28.16
N ARG A 352 1.91 -22.71 -27.07
CA ARG A 352 2.25 -22.33 -25.68
C ARG A 352 2.07 -20.83 -25.46
N GLY A 353 0.91 -20.35 -25.90
CA GLY A 353 0.60 -18.94 -26.05
C GLY A 353 0.22 -18.26 -24.74
N ARG A 354 -0.51 -17.16 -24.90
CA ARG A 354 -0.88 -16.23 -23.85
C ARG A 354 -2.35 -15.88 -23.93
N ILE A 355 -2.98 -15.74 -22.78
CA ILE A 355 -4.37 -15.31 -22.65
C ILE A 355 -4.37 -14.02 -21.84
N VAL A 356 -4.99 -12.98 -22.37
CA VAL A 356 -5.12 -11.67 -21.73
C VAL A 356 -6.60 -11.38 -21.59
N ASN A 357 -7.09 -11.34 -20.36
CA ASN A 357 -8.50 -11.07 -20.06
C ASN A 357 -8.65 -9.66 -19.52
N VAL A 358 -9.51 -8.85 -20.14
CA VAL A 358 -9.75 -7.47 -19.74
C VAL A 358 -10.88 -7.42 -18.70
N SER A 359 -10.48 -7.24 -17.45
CA SER A 359 -11.35 -7.06 -16.29
C SER A 359 -11.64 -5.56 -16.07
N SER A 360 -11.63 -5.09 -14.82
CA SER A 360 -11.76 -3.70 -14.38
C SER A 360 -11.35 -3.61 -12.91
N ILE A 361 -11.06 -2.41 -12.40
CA ILE A 361 -11.07 -2.16 -10.95
C ILE A 361 -12.40 -2.62 -10.31
N MET A 362 -13.50 -2.60 -11.08
CA MET A 362 -14.82 -3.08 -10.64
C MET A 362 -14.94 -4.61 -10.58
N GLY A 363 -13.85 -5.33 -10.91
CA GLY A 363 -13.68 -6.76 -10.60
C GLY A 363 -12.99 -7.00 -9.25
N ARG A 364 -12.53 -5.94 -8.58
CA ARG A 364 -11.87 -5.97 -7.26
C ARG A 364 -12.69 -5.24 -6.19
N LEU A 365 -13.47 -4.24 -6.62
CA LEU A 365 -14.35 -3.45 -5.78
C LEU A 365 -15.75 -3.40 -6.42
N ALA A 366 -16.80 -3.60 -5.63
CA ALA A 366 -18.18 -3.52 -6.11
C ALA A 366 -18.80 -2.18 -5.69
N PHE A 367 -19.26 -1.39 -6.66
CA PHE A 367 -20.05 -0.18 -6.43
C PHE A 367 -20.91 0.11 -7.66
N GLY A 368 -22.10 0.67 -7.45
CA GLY A 368 -23.13 0.75 -8.49
C GLY A 368 -23.84 -0.58 -8.71
N GLY A 369 -25.10 -0.53 -9.16
CA GLY A 369 -25.89 -1.73 -9.42
C GLY A 369 -25.66 -2.32 -10.81
N GLY A 370 -26.31 -3.47 -11.05
CA GLY A 370 -26.36 -4.13 -12.35
C GLY A 370 -25.33 -5.23 -12.53
N GLY A 371 -25.29 -5.80 -13.75
CA GLY A 371 -24.48 -6.98 -14.05
C GLY A 371 -22.98 -6.73 -14.22
N TYR A 372 -22.52 -5.47 -14.27
CA TYR A 372 -21.14 -5.17 -14.65
C TYR A 372 -20.10 -5.64 -13.62
N CYS A 373 -20.21 -5.24 -12.35
CA CYS A 373 -19.33 -5.72 -11.28
C CYS A 373 -19.34 -7.25 -11.22
N ILE A 374 -20.52 -7.87 -11.22
CA ILE A 374 -20.68 -9.33 -11.19
C ILE A 374 -19.91 -9.98 -12.34
N SER A 375 -20.06 -9.46 -13.56
CA SER A 375 -19.35 -9.98 -14.72
C SER A 375 -17.83 -9.87 -14.60
N LYS A 376 -17.31 -8.74 -14.08
CA LYS A 376 -15.86 -8.51 -13.95
C LYS A 376 -15.24 -9.30 -12.80
N PHE A 377 -15.93 -9.45 -11.67
CA PHE A 377 -15.54 -10.40 -10.61
C PHE A 377 -15.53 -11.85 -11.13
N GLY A 378 -16.51 -12.22 -11.96
CA GLY A 378 -16.53 -13.51 -12.64
C GLY A 378 -15.31 -13.72 -13.54
N VAL A 379 -14.92 -12.70 -14.31
CA VAL A 379 -13.71 -12.75 -15.17
C VAL A 379 -12.43 -12.89 -14.33
N GLU A 380 -12.31 -12.22 -13.18
CA GLU A 380 -11.18 -12.41 -12.25
C GLU A 380 -11.07 -13.86 -11.80
N SER A 381 -12.17 -14.42 -11.28
CA SER A 381 -12.23 -15.79 -10.76
C SER A 381 -11.94 -16.84 -11.84
N PHE A 382 -12.55 -16.67 -13.02
CA PHE A 382 -12.29 -17.52 -14.18
C PHE A 382 -10.82 -17.47 -14.59
N SER A 383 -10.24 -16.27 -14.67
CA SER A 383 -8.84 -16.09 -15.09
C SER A 383 -7.85 -16.70 -14.10
N ASP A 384 -8.10 -16.59 -12.79
CA ASP A 384 -7.25 -17.20 -11.77
C ASP A 384 -7.31 -18.73 -11.78
N THR A 385 -8.48 -19.30 -12.05
CA THR A 385 -8.66 -20.74 -12.22
C THR A 385 -7.95 -21.23 -13.47
N LEU A 386 -8.23 -20.60 -14.62
CA LEU A 386 -7.61 -20.92 -15.89
C LEU A 386 -6.08 -20.84 -15.84
N ARG A 387 -5.53 -19.84 -15.14
CA ARG A 387 -4.08 -19.70 -14.96
C ARG A 387 -3.44 -20.89 -14.24
N LYS A 388 -4.12 -21.44 -13.23
CA LYS A 388 -3.64 -22.60 -12.47
C LYS A 388 -3.71 -23.85 -13.33
N ASP A 389 -4.84 -24.08 -13.99
CA ASP A 389 -5.07 -25.25 -14.84
C ASP A 389 -4.12 -25.28 -16.03
N MET A 390 -3.85 -24.12 -16.63
CA MET A 390 -3.03 -24.01 -17.82
C MET A 390 -1.52 -23.96 -17.55
N LYS A 391 -1.10 -23.90 -16.27
CA LYS A 391 0.31 -23.80 -15.87
C LYS A 391 1.16 -24.95 -16.41
N HIS A 392 0.64 -26.17 -16.44
CA HIS A 392 1.34 -27.36 -16.94
C HIS A 392 1.58 -27.35 -18.45
N PHE A 393 0.83 -26.53 -19.20
CA PHE A 393 0.97 -26.37 -20.64
C PHE A 393 1.84 -25.16 -21.02
N ASP A 394 2.48 -24.52 -20.04
CA ASP A 394 3.27 -23.30 -20.18
C ASP A 394 2.51 -22.08 -20.75
N ILE A 395 1.18 -22.12 -20.73
CA ILE A 395 0.35 -20.98 -21.12
C ILE A 395 0.35 -19.94 -19.99
N LYS A 396 0.51 -18.67 -20.36
CA LYS A 396 0.43 -17.55 -19.41
C LYS A 396 -0.92 -16.87 -19.50
N VAL A 397 -1.58 -16.68 -18.37
CA VAL A 397 -2.85 -15.94 -18.27
C VAL A 397 -2.60 -14.67 -17.49
N SER A 398 -3.00 -13.53 -18.05
CA SER A 398 -2.85 -12.20 -17.47
C SER A 398 -4.20 -11.49 -17.40
N ILE A 399 -4.43 -10.77 -16.32
CA ILE A 399 -5.65 -9.98 -16.12
C ILE A 399 -5.27 -8.51 -16.21
N ILE A 400 -6.02 -7.75 -16.99
CA ILE A 400 -5.90 -6.30 -17.07
C ILE A 400 -7.02 -5.69 -16.24
N GLU A 401 -6.70 -4.83 -15.29
CA GLU A 401 -7.63 -4.16 -14.37
C GLU A 401 -7.61 -2.63 -14.65
N PRO A 402 -8.30 -2.15 -15.72
CA PRO A 402 -8.37 -0.71 -15.99
C PRO A 402 -9.17 0.04 -14.93
N GLY A 403 -8.68 1.23 -14.58
CA GLY A 403 -9.44 2.30 -13.94
C GLY A 403 -10.40 3.00 -14.91
N PHE A 404 -10.70 4.27 -14.69
CA PHE A 404 -11.62 5.04 -15.54
C PHE A 404 -10.91 5.66 -16.74
N PHE A 405 -11.33 5.29 -17.95
CA PHE A 405 -10.78 5.81 -19.20
C PHE A 405 -11.86 6.22 -20.20
N LYS A 406 -11.60 7.29 -20.95
CA LYS A 406 -12.49 7.79 -22.00
C LYS A 406 -12.58 6.80 -23.15
N THR A 407 -13.69 6.07 -23.21
CA THR A 407 -14.06 5.16 -24.29
C THR A 407 -15.56 5.31 -24.61
N GLN A 408 -16.06 4.65 -25.66
CA GLN A 408 -17.49 4.66 -25.97
C GLN A 408 -18.35 4.04 -24.85
N ILE A 409 -17.78 3.09 -24.10
CA ILE A 409 -18.42 2.43 -22.96
C ILE A 409 -18.71 3.43 -21.82
N THR A 410 -17.89 4.49 -21.70
CA THR A 410 -18.02 5.52 -20.66
C THR A 410 -18.70 6.79 -21.15
N ASN A 411 -19.35 6.76 -22.33
CA ASN A 411 -20.03 7.93 -22.87
C ASN A 411 -21.24 8.30 -21.99
N LEU A 412 -21.26 9.54 -21.49
CA LEU A 412 -22.24 10.00 -20.50
C LEU A 412 -23.65 10.16 -21.08
N GLU A 413 -23.79 10.51 -22.37
CA GLU A 413 -25.09 10.77 -22.98
C GLU A 413 -25.99 9.52 -23.07
N PRO A 414 -25.53 8.38 -23.62
CA PRO A 414 -26.32 7.15 -23.60
C PRO A 414 -26.62 6.65 -22.19
N ILE A 415 -25.67 6.79 -21.26
CA ILE A 415 -25.83 6.37 -19.86
C ILE A 415 -26.91 7.18 -19.17
N GLU A 416 -26.90 8.51 -19.33
CA GLU A 416 -27.95 9.37 -18.76
C GLU A 416 -29.32 9.04 -19.34
N LYS A 417 -29.42 8.86 -20.66
CA LYS A 417 -30.67 8.50 -21.32
C LYS A 417 -31.23 7.18 -20.77
N GLU A 418 -30.38 6.18 -20.59
CA GLU A 418 -30.75 4.90 -20.01
C GLU A 418 -31.20 5.04 -18.55
N LEU A 419 -30.48 5.81 -17.72
CA LEU A 419 -30.88 6.06 -16.33
C LEU A 419 -32.24 6.75 -16.22
N ARG A 420 -32.51 7.75 -17.08
CA ARG A 420 -33.82 8.43 -17.13
C ARG A 420 -34.92 7.48 -17.61
N SER A 421 -34.63 6.63 -18.57
CA SER A 421 -35.56 5.58 -19.03
C SER A 421 -35.90 4.61 -17.89
N LEU A 422 -34.89 4.09 -17.19
CA LEU A 422 -35.07 3.18 -16.05
C LEU A 422 -35.89 3.84 -14.94
N TRP A 423 -35.54 5.07 -14.55
CA TRP A 423 -36.31 5.84 -13.58
C TRP A 423 -37.77 5.97 -14.01
N SER A 424 -38.03 6.32 -15.27
CA SER A 424 -39.41 6.50 -15.75
C SER A 424 -40.24 5.21 -15.66
N ALA A 425 -39.60 4.05 -15.86
CA ALA A 425 -40.21 2.73 -15.78
C ALA A 425 -40.43 2.20 -14.35
N LEU A 426 -39.86 2.82 -13.31
CA LEU A 426 -40.04 2.37 -11.93
C LEU A 426 -41.47 2.54 -11.43
N THR A 427 -41.88 1.66 -10.51
CA THR A 427 -43.15 1.77 -9.79
C THR A 427 -43.18 3.04 -8.93
N PRO A 428 -44.37 3.61 -8.66
CA PRO A 428 -44.49 4.79 -7.79
C PRO A 428 -43.92 4.57 -6.39
N GLU A 429 -44.02 3.36 -5.86
CA GLU A 429 -43.47 2.97 -4.55
C GLU A 429 -41.96 3.11 -4.50
N ILE A 430 -41.24 2.52 -5.48
CA ILE A 430 -39.78 2.62 -5.57
C ILE A 430 -39.37 4.09 -5.75
N LYS A 431 -40.02 4.82 -6.66
CA LYS A 431 -39.74 6.27 -6.84
C LYS A 431 -39.92 7.06 -5.55
N GLY A 432 -40.97 6.77 -4.78
CA GLY A 432 -41.25 7.38 -3.49
C GLY A 432 -40.14 7.15 -2.46
N SER A 433 -39.54 5.95 -2.43
CA SER A 433 -38.46 5.61 -1.50
C SER A 433 -37.15 6.39 -1.73
N TYR A 434 -36.90 6.85 -2.96
CA TYR A 434 -35.71 7.64 -3.30
C TYR A 434 -35.97 9.15 -3.24
N GLY A 435 -37.19 9.58 -3.54
CA GLY A 435 -37.58 10.98 -3.71
C GLY A 435 -37.40 11.48 -5.15
N SER A 436 -38.21 12.46 -5.56
CA SER A 436 -38.26 12.98 -6.95
C SER A 436 -36.91 13.46 -7.48
N ASP A 437 -36.11 14.08 -6.61
CA ASP A 437 -34.88 14.77 -6.99
C ASP A 437 -33.66 13.83 -7.00
N TYR A 438 -33.82 12.59 -6.53
CA TYR A 438 -32.73 11.64 -6.40
C TYR A 438 -32.06 11.33 -7.73
N ILE A 439 -32.84 11.15 -8.79
CA ILE A 439 -32.31 10.84 -10.12
C ILE A 439 -31.38 11.95 -10.63
N ASP A 440 -31.77 13.22 -10.47
CA ASP A 440 -30.95 14.34 -10.95
C ASP A 440 -29.69 14.51 -10.09
N ARG A 441 -29.77 14.26 -8.76
CA ARG A 441 -28.58 14.18 -7.90
C ARG A 441 -27.65 13.04 -8.32
N TYR A 442 -28.20 11.86 -8.62
CA TYR A 442 -27.46 10.68 -9.05
C TYR A 442 -26.72 10.93 -10.36
N ILE A 443 -27.42 11.44 -11.38
CA ILE A 443 -26.84 11.80 -12.67
C ILE A 443 -25.75 12.87 -12.48
N LYS A 444 -25.98 13.88 -11.64
CA LYS A 444 -24.99 14.93 -11.35
C LYS A 444 -23.72 14.35 -10.72
N VAL A 445 -23.85 13.54 -9.68
CA VAL A 445 -22.73 12.87 -8.99
C VAL A 445 -21.96 11.97 -9.97
N GLN A 446 -22.66 11.18 -10.79
CA GLN A 446 -22.04 10.31 -11.77
C GLN A 446 -21.26 11.13 -12.82
N LYS A 447 -21.86 12.19 -13.39
CA LYS A 447 -21.18 13.08 -14.34
C LYS A 447 -19.95 13.73 -13.73
N THR A 448 -20.04 14.27 -12.51
CA THR A 448 -18.91 14.88 -11.81
C THR A 448 -17.79 13.88 -11.55
N SER A 449 -18.14 12.70 -11.04
CA SER A 449 -17.16 11.64 -10.73
C SER A 449 -16.47 11.12 -11.99
N MET A 450 -17.24 10.86 -13.05
CA MET A 450 -16.67 10.41 -14.32
C MET A 450 -15.80 11.49 -14.95
N ASN A 451 -16.20 12.76 -14.96
CA ASN A 451 -15.35 13.85 -15.49
C ASN A 451 -14.04 14.02 -14.72
N LEU A 452 -14.04 13.79 -13.40
CA LEU A 452 -12.85 13.88 -12.56
C LEU A 452 -11.90 12.69 -12.77
N LEU A 453 -12.43 11.47 -12.90
CA LEU A 453 -11.65 10.23 -12.90
C LEU A 453 -11.25 9.75 -14.33
N LEU A 454 -11.97 10.17 -15.37
CA LEU A 454 -11.76 9.71 -16.74
C LEU A 454 -10.43 10.20 -17.34
N SER A 455 -9.45 9.29 -17.42
CA SER A 455 -8.22 9.53 -18.17
C SER A 455 -8.45 9.45 -19.68
N SER A 456 -7.87 10.38 -20.44
CA SER A 456 -7.85 10.34 -21.92
C SER A 456 -6.77 9.42 -22.49
N LYS A 457 -5.79 9.00 -21.68
CA LYS A 457 -4.64 8.21 -22.12
C LYS A 457 -4.95 6.71 -22.13
N THR A 458 -5.79 6.28 -23.06
CA THR A 458 -6.17 4.87 -23.24
C THR A 458 -4.98 3.95 -23.54
N SER A 459 -3.85 4.50 -23.99
CA SER A 459 -2.60 3.76 -24.22
C SER A 459 -2.09 3.06 -22.97
N HIS A 460 -2.33 3.59 -21.76
CA HIS A 460 -1.92 2.90 -20.53
C HIS A 460 -2.51 1.50 -20.39
N VAL A 461 -3.71 1.28 -20.93
CA VAL A 461 -4.36 -0.03 -20.92
C VAL A 461 -3.78 -0.93 -22.02
N THR A 462 -3.64 -0.41 -23.24
CA THR A 462 -3.11 -1.19 -24.37
C THR A 462 -1.63 -1.53 -24.20
N ASP A 463 -0.85 -0.68 -23.53
CA ASP A 463 0.54 -0.95 -23.13
C ASP A 463 0.62 -2.11 -22.13
N CYS A 464 -0.34 -2.21 -21.20
CA CYS A 464 -0.42 -3.35 -20.28
C CYS A 464 -0.78 -4.64 -21.03
N MET A 465 -1.74 -4.58 -21.98
CA MET A 465 -2.10 -5.71 -22.84
C MET A 465 -0.91 -6.15 -23.70
N GLN A 466 -0.20 -5.20 -24.33
CA GLN A 466 1.00 -5.46 -25.11
C GLN A 466 2.10 -6.07 -24.24
N HIS A 467 2.32 -5.54 -23.04
CA HIS A 467 3.28 -6.10 -22.09
C HIS A 467 2.95 -7.55 -21.76
N ALA A 468 1.69 -7.84 -21.46
CA ALA A 468 1.22 -9.19 -21.20
C ALA A 468 1.51 -10.13 -22.39
N LEU A 469 1.47 -9.64 -23.64
CA LEU A 469 1.76 -10.40 -24.85
C LEU A 469 3.26 -10.53 -25.19
N THR A 470 4.10 -9.59 -24.73
CA THR A 470 5.51 -9.48 -25.16
C THR A 470 6.53 -9.79 -24.05
N ALA A 471 6.17 -9.65 -22.77
CA ALA A 471 7.10 -9.84 -21.66
C ALA A 471 7.56 -11.30 -21.54
N LYS A 472 8.84 -11.57 -21.26
CA LYS A 472 9.30 -12.96 -21.04
C LYS A 472 8.65 -13.57 -19.80
N TYR A 473 8.41 -12.76 -18.78
CA TYR A 473 7.71 -13.12 -17.55
C TYR A 473 6.53 -12.18 -17.33
N PRO A 474 5.38 -12.40 -17.99
CA PRO A 474 4.23 -11.52 -17.84
C PRO A 474 3.70 -11.58 -16.40
N ARG A 475 3.24 -10.44 -15.89
CA ARG A 475 2.56 -10.33 -14.59
C ARG A 475 1.21 -11.04 -14.65
N THR A 476 0.72 -11.49 -13.51
CA THR A 476 -0.62 -12.10 -13.43
C THR A 476 -1.73 -11.04 -13.50
N ARG A 477 -1.45 -9.83 -13.01
CA ARG A 477 -2.39 -8.71 -12.93
C ARG A 477 -1.72 -7.39 -13.32
N TYR A 478 -2.45 -6.56 -14.05
CA TYR A 478 -2.01 -5.24 -14.49
C TYR A 478 -3.06 -4.18 -14.15
N GLY A 479 -2.83 -3.43 -13.06
CA GLY A 479 -3.59 -2.22 -12.77
C GLY A 479 -3.22 -1.12 -13.77
N ALA A 480 -4.13 -0.78 -14.68
CA ALA A 480 -3.92 0.24 -15.70
C ALA A 480 -4.60 1.55 -15.28
N GLY A 481 -3.83 2.63 -15.16
CA GLY A 481 -4.30 3.93 -14.65
C GLY A 481 -3.68 4.29 -13.29
N TRP A 482 -3.54 5.59 -13.03
CA TRP A 482 -3.04 6.10 -11.73
C TRP A 482 -4.09 5.92 -10.64
N ASP A 483 -5.36 6.16 -10.99
CA ASP A 483 -6.52 5.90 -10.14
C ASP A 483 -6.60 4.43 -9.73
N ALA A 484 -6.41 3.51 -10.67
CA ALA A 484 -6.37 2.07 -10.37
C ALA A 484 -5.26 1.74 -9.37
N LYS A 485 -4.02 2.22 -9.61
CA LYS A 485 -2.84 1.88 -8.80
C LYS A 485 -2.82 2.53 -7.41
N LEU A 486 -3.22 3.78 -7.31
CA LEU A 486 -3.04 4.59 -6.09
C LEU A 486 -4.32 4.74 -5.25
N PHE A 487 -5.50 4.50 -5.83
CA PHE A 487 -6.77 4.68 -5.13
C PHE A 487 -7.58 3.39 -5.06
N TRP A 488 -8.03 2.85 -6.19
CA TRP A 488 -9.00 1.75 -6.21
C TRP A 488 -8.43 0.41 -5.73
N LEU A 489 -7.21 0.05 -6.15
CA LEU A 489 -6.58 -1.19 -5.69
C LEU A 489 -6.24 -1.13 -4.19
N PRO A 490 -5.60 -0.08 -3.65
CA PRO A 490 -5.43 0.06 -2.20
C PRO A 490 -6.75 -0.02 -1.42
N LEU A 491 -7.79 0.67 -1.88
CA LEU A 491 -9.12 0.62 -1.26
C LEU A 491 -9.70 -0.80 -1.26
N SER A 492 -9.47 -1.60 -2.30
CA SER A 492 -9.94 -3.00 -2.36
C SER A 492 -9.29 -3.93 -1.33
N TYR A 493 -8.16 -3.54 -0.72
CA TYR A 493 -7.50 -4.30 0.33
C TYR A 493 -7.86 -3.83 1.75
N LEU A 494 -8.59 -2.72 1.89
CA LEU A 494 -9.04 -2.21 3.19
C LEU A 494 -10.22 -3.05 3.73
N PRO A 495 -10.43 -3.08 5.06
CA PRO A 495 -11.61 -3.71 5.65
C PRO A 495 -12.91 -3.18 5.05
N THR A 496 -13.87 -4.06 4.82
CA THR A 496 -15.15 -3.74 4.15
C THR A 496 -15.86 -2.53 4.74
N ALA A 497 -15.85 -2.38 6.08
CA ALA A 497 -16.48 -1.23 6.74
C ALA A 497 -15.87 0.14 6.32
N LEU A 498 -14.56 0.21 6.09
CA LEU A 498 -13.90 1.43 5.62
C LEU A 498 -14.22 1.68 4.14
N THR A 499 -14.17 0.62 3.35
CA THR A 499 -14.49 0.65 1.91
C THR A 499 -15.92 1.13 1.67
N ASP A 500 -16.90 0.54 2.36
CA ASP A 500 -18.31 0.90 2.25
C ASP A 500 -18.56 2.34 2.70
N ARG A 501 -17.86 2.81 3.72
CA ARG A 501 -17.95 4.21 4.17
C ARG A 501 -17.45 5.19 3.11
N VAL A 502 -16.31 4.88 2.47
CA VAL A 502 -15.78 5.69 1.36
C VAL A 502 -16.76 5.67 0.18
N VAL A 503 -17.22 4.49 -0.24
CA VAL A 503 -18.16 4.36 -1.37
C VAL A 503 -19.49 5.08 -1.09
N ARG A 504 -20.05 4.95 0.12
CA ARG A 504 -21.26 5.66 0.53
C ARG A 504 -21.10 7.18 0.44
N SER A 505 -19.96 7.71 0.86
CA SER A 505 -19.69 9.17 0.80
C SER A 505 -19.65 9.72 -0.64
N LEU A 506 -19.46 8.85 -1.63
CA LEU A 506 -19.41 9.21 -3.04
C LEU A 506 -20.80 9.16 -3.73
N MET A 507 -21.82 8.61 -3.08
CA MET A 507 -23.17 8.41 -3.66
C MET A 507 -24.22 9.29 -2.95
N PRO A 508 -25.28 9.75 -3.64
CA PRO A 508 -26.33 10.53 -3.01
C PRO A 508 -27.20 9.65 -2.11
N GLU A 509 -27.70 10.22 -1.01
CA GLU A 509 -28.64 9.55 -0.11
C GLU A 509 -30.10 9.70 -0.62
N PRO A 510 -30.94 8.65 -0.47
CA PRO A 510 -32.38 8.74 -0.70
C PRO A 510 -33.02 9.72 0.29
N ALA A 511 -34.17 10.30 -0.08
CA ALA A 511 -34.93 11.15 0.84
C ALA A 511 -35.40 10.32 2.05
N GLU A 512 -35.32 10.86 3.27
CA GLU A 512 -35.88 10.19 4.45
C GLU A 512 -37.36 9.89 4.22
N PRO A 513 -37.82 8.65 4.43
CA PRO A 513 -39.23 8.36 4.38
C PRO A 513 -39.91 9.18 5.47
N GLY A 514 -40.95 9.94 5.08
CA GLY A 514 -41.80 10.67 6.01
C GLY A 514 -42.19 9.77 7.18
N MET A 515 -41.79 10.20 8.37
CA MET A 515 -41.90 9.53 9.66
C MET A 515 -43.34 9.07 9.93
N PHE A 516 -43.69 7.83 9.56
CA PHE A 516 -44.78 7.10 10.22
C PHE A 516 -44.27 6.65 11.59
N HIS A 517 -44.61 7.43 12.63
CA HIS A 517 -44.45 7.00 14.02
C HIS A 517 -45.33 5.78 14.27
N ILE A 518 -44.76 4.59 14.09
CA ILE A 518 -45.21 3.37 14.77
C ILE A 518 -44.21 3.13 15.90
N ALA A 519 -44.58 3.56 17.10
CA ALA A 519 -43.91 3.12 18.32
C ALA A 519 -44.15 1.62 18.46
N LEU A 520 -43.18 0.80 18.06
CA LEU A 520 -43.10 -0.59 18.47
C LEU A 520 -41.77 -0.85 19.17
N CYS A 521 -41.95 -1.33 20.38
CA CYS A 521 -41.00 -1.68 21.39
C CYS A 521 -40.23 -2.98 21.05
N PHE A 522 -38.98 -3.04 21.54
CA PHE A 522 -38.05 -4.17 21.75
C PHE A 522 -37.13 -4.65 20.59
N VAL A 523 -35.83 -4.94 20.77
CA VAL A 523 -34.80 -4.72 21.82
C VAL A 523 -33.43 -5.09 21.18
N GLY A 524 -32.33 -4.42 21.57
CA GLY A 524 -30.97 -5.00 21.47
C GLY A 524 -29.79 -4.03 21.28
N SER A 525 -29.12 -3.68 22.39
CA SER A 525 -27.66 -3.43 22.61
C SER A 525 -26.80 -2.91 21.42
N VAL A 526 -25.99 -1.85 21.50
CA VAL A 526 -24.79 -1.71 22.35
C VAL A 526 -24.42 -0.23 22.48
N ALA A 527 -24.41 0.30 23.70
CA ALA A 527 -23.61 1.47 24.08
C ALA A 527 -23.19 1.28 25.54
N GLY A 528 -21.90 1.06 25.77
CA GLY A 528 -21.31 0.97 27.10
C GLY A 528 -20.10 1.89 27.18
N ASN A 529 -20.18 2.90 28.05
CA ASN A 529 -19.02 3.60 28.60
C ASN A 529 -19.13 3.56 30.14
N VAL A 530 -18.19 2.81 30.75
CA VAL A 530 -17.45 2.98 32.02
C VAL A 530 -18.23 3.50 33.27
N ILE A 531 -18.22 2.83 34.43
CA ILE A 531 -17.35 3.11 35.61
C ILE A 531 -17.65 2.09 36.76
N TYR A 532 -16.57 1.57 37.38
CA TYR A 532 -16.38 0.85 38.67
C TYR A 532 -17.45 -0.11 39.26
N LEU A 533 -17.03 -1.37 39.46
CA LEU A 533 -17.59 -2.31 40.45
C LEU A 533 -16.67 -2.32 41.69
N GLU A 534 -17.08 -1.60 42.73
CA GLU A 534 -16.68 -1.83 44.11
C GLU A 534 -17.84 -2.57 44.79
N LEU A 535 -17.54 -3.71 45.42
CA LEU A 535 -18.52 -4.51 46.17
C LEU A 535 -18.74 -3.88 47.55
N VAL A 536 -19.94 -3.36 47.81
CA VAL A 536 -20.48 -3.13 49.17
C VAL A 536 -21.94 -3.61 49.22
N SER A 537 -22.31 -4.20 50.34
CA SER A 537 -23.59 -4.84 50.61
C SER A 537 -24.70 -3.88 51.07
N ASP A 538 -25.94 -4.30 50.76
CA ASP A 538 -27.15 -4.28 51.60
C ASP A 538 -28.06 -3.03 51.63
N GLN A 539 -29.36 -3.36 51.59
CA GLN A 539 -30.59 -2.63 51.97
C GLN A 539 -31.02 -1.35 51.25
N ARG A 540 -32.14 -1.48 50.53
CA ARG A 540 -33.40 -0.68 50.60
C ARG A 540 -34.36 -1.18 49.51
N ASP A 541 -35.36 -1.96 49.91
CA ASP A 541 -36.77 -1.54 50.10
C ASP A 541 -37.45 -1.14 48.78
N ILE A 542 -38.35 -2.03 48.35
CA ILE A 542 -39.28 -1.89 47.22
C ILE A 542 -40.62 -1.53 47.84
N ASP A 543 -41.10 -0.32 47.60
CA ASP A 543 -42.52 0.03 47.68
C ASP A 543 -42.97 0.44 46.28
N GLU A 544 -43.99 -0.24 45.77
CA GLU A 544 -45.16 0.32 45.07
C GLU A 544 -45.85 -0.79 44.27
N GLY A 545 -46.93 -1.29 44.85
CA GLY A 545 -47.95 -2.09 44.18
C GLY A 545 -49.29 -1.77 44.79
N GLN A 546 -50.14 -1.03 44.07
CA GLN A 546 -51.56 -0.91 44.36
C GLN A 546 -52.33 -1.36 43.13
N ILE A 547 -53.03 -2.48 43.29
CA ILE A 547 -54.12 -2.96 42.45
C ILE A 547 -55.41 -2.78 43.27
N PHE A 548 -56.41 -2.24 42.60
CA PHE A 548 -57.82 -2.19 43.01
C PHE A 548 -58.38 -3.61 43.23
N ASP A 549 -59.25 -3.77 44.22
CA ASP A 549 -60.45 -4.59 44.04
C ASP A 549 -61.59 -4.11 44.97
N GLU A 550 -62.79 -4.40 44.47
CA GLU A 550 -64.14 -3.99 44.85
C GLU A 550 -64.53 -4.19 46.32
N ASP A 551 -65.41 -3.31 46.79
CA ASP A 551 -66.50 -3.72 47.69
C ASP A 551 -67.78 -2.93 47.37
N THR A 552 -68.88 -3.68 47.42
CA THR A 552 -70.25 -3.30 47.08
C THR A 552 -70.96 -2.72 48.31
N VAL A 553 -71.93 -1.80 48.13
CA VAL A 553 -73.30 -1.80 48.71
C VAL A 553 -73.89 -0.38 48.84
N SER A 554 -75.05 -0.24 48.18
CA SER A 554 -76.22 0.66 48.34
C SER A 554 -76.11 2.03 49.02
N ASP A 555 -76.55 3.06 48.30
CA ASP A 555 -77.45 4.09 48.83
C ASP A 555 -78.03 4.93 47.68
N TYR A 556 -79.34 4.83 47.43
CA TYR A 556 -80.14 5.86 46.75
C TYR A 556 -81.63 5.67 47.10
N THR A 557 -82.15 6.52 47.99
CA THR A 557 -83.58 6.85 48.07
C THR A 557 -83.75 8.36 48.26
N SER A 558 -84.36 9.00 47.28
CA SER A 558 -85.04 10.30 47.33
C SER A 558 -86.35 10.07 46.59
N GLY A 559 -87.54 10.26 47.16
CA GLY A 559 -88.10 11.53 47.62
C GLY A 559 -89.22 11.91 46.64
N GLY A 560 -90.47 11.96 47.13
CA GLY A 560 -91.66 12.33 46.36
C GLY A 560 -92.94 12.14 47.16
N GLU A 561 -93.50 13.26 47.61
CA GLU A 561 -94.73 13.43 48.38
C GLU A 561 -95.99 13.20 47.53
N ASP A 562 -97.12 12.76 48.12
CA ASP A 562 -98.30 13.64 48.30
C ASP A 562 -99.56 12.93 48.88
N VAL A 563 -100.09 13.59 49.92
CA VAL A 563 -101.50 13.95 50.20
C VAL A 563 -102.54 12.90 50.61
N HIS A 564 -102.94 13.03 51.88
CA HIS A 564 -104.20 12.61 52.51
C HIS A 564 -105.45 13.16 51.81
N ASN A 565 -106.54 12.39 51.80
CA ASN A 565 -107.87 13.00 51.89
C ASN A 565 -108.86 12.11 52.67
N ASP A 566 -109.59 12.78 53.57
CA ASP A 566 -110.44 12.23 54.61
C ASP A 566 -111.82 11.78 54.11
N SER A 567 -112.39 10.84 54.87
CA SER A 567 -113.78 10.41 54.90
C SER A 567 -114.75 11.51 55.35
N LEU A 568 -115.98 11.55 54.81
CA LEU A 568 -117.19 11.97 55.56
C LEU A 568 -118.50 11.53 54.87
N SER A 569 -119.41 11.08 55.72
CA SER A 569 -120.74 10.44 55.52
C SER A 569 -121.89 11.39 55.16
N LYS A 570 -122.98 10.86 54.58
CA LYS A 570 -124.36 11.09 55.06
C LYS A 570 -125.42 10.21 54.36
N GLU A 571 -126.17 9.47 55.18
CA GLU A 571 -127.50 8.89 54.89
C GLU A 571 -128.59 9.95 55.20
N ASP A 572 -129.71 9.91 54.47
CA ASP A 572 -131.07 9.71 55.03
C ASP A 572 -132.19 9.97 53.99
N LEU A 573 -133.13 9.02 53.94
CA LEU A 573 -134.44 9.09 53.27
C LEU A 573 -135.43 9.95 54.08
N CYS A 574 -136.37 10.65 53.41
CA CYS A 574 -137.78 10.70 53.83
C CYS A 574 -138.74 11.32 52.78
N ASP A 575 -139.89 10.66 52.67
CA ASP A 575 -141.16 10.83 51.93
C ASP A 575 -141.75 12.25 51.69
N LEU A 576 -142.42 12.45 50.53
CA LEU A 576 -143.74 13.13 50.26
C LEU A 576 -143.92 13.53 48.75
N PRO A 577 -145.13 13.92 48.25
CA PRO A 577 -145.74 13.39 47.02
C PRO A 577 -145.32 14.04 45.68
N LEU A 578 -145.58 13.26 44.62
CA LEU A 578 -145.34 13.49 43.19
C LEU A 578 -145.68 14.90 42.67
N ASP A 579 -144.63 15.59 42.20
CA ASP A 579 -144.67 16.67 41.21
C ASP A 579 -143.75 16.25 40.03
N GLU A 580 -144.19 16.52 38.80
CA GLU A 580 -143.55 16.17 37.52
C GLU A 580 -142.11 16.72 37.39
N GLU A 581 -141.80 17.78 38.15
CA GLU A 581 -140.45 18.35 38.27
C GLU A 581 -139.51 17.50 39.14
N THR A 582 -140.08 16.72 40.07
CA THR A 582 -139.36 15.79 40.97
C THR A 582 -138.95 14.51 40.24
N GLU A 583 -139.80 13.97 39.36
CA GLU A 583 -139.42 12.84 38.48
C GLU A 583 -138.29 13.23 37.53
N LYS A 584 -138.33 14.43 36.93
CA LYS A 584 -137.22 14.96 36.12
C LYS A 584 -135.95 15.18 36.92
N ARG A 585 -136.05 15.60 38.20
CA ARG A 585 -134.88 15.70 39.11
C ARG A 585 -134.31 14.35 39.50
N ILE A 586 -135.15 13.36 39.81
CA ILE A 586 -134.73 11.99 40.12
C ILE A 586 -134.08 11.36 38.87
N LEU A 587 -134.66 11.54 37.68
CA LEU A 587 -134.07 11.07 36.42
C LEU A 587 -132.73 11.76 36.11
N ARG A 588 -132.61 13.08 36.32
CA ARG A 588 -131.33 13.80 36.17
C ARG A 588 -130.29 13.34 37.19
N SER A 589 -130.67 13.17 38.45
CA SER A 589 -129.79 12.63 39.50
C SER A 589 -129.32 11.22 39.17
N ARG A 590 -130.19 10.36 38.62
CA ARG A 590 -129.83 9.00 38.20
C ARG A 590 -128.96 8.97 36.94
N ILE A 591 -129.18 9.89 36.01
CA ILE A 591 -128.32 10.08 34.83
C ILE A 591 -126.95 10.61 35.27
N GLU A 592 -126.88 11.52 36.23
CA GLU A 592 -125.64 12.04 36.80
C GLU A 592 -124.88 10.95 37.58
N GLU A 593 -125.56 10.14 38.39
CA GLU A 593 -124.96 8.98 39.07
C GLU A 593 -124.46 7.93 38.07
N GLN A 594 -125.24 7.60 37.03
CA GLN A 594 -124.78 6.65 36.01
C GLN A 594 -123.65 7.23 35.16
N SER A 595 -123.69 8.53 34.84
CA SER A 595 -122.59 9.22 34.14
C SER A 595 -121.32 9.23 34.99
N PHE A 596 -121.44 9.48 36.29
CA PHE A 596 -120.32 9.44 37.22
C PHE A 596 -119.74 8.03 37.34
N LEU A 597 -120.60 7.00 37.43
CA LEU A 597 -120.18 5.61 37.46
C LEU A 597 -119.48 5.20 36.16
N ILE A 598 -119.99 5.62 34.99
CA ILE A 598 -119.38 5.37 33.68
C ILE A 598 -118.01 6.06 33.58
N CYS A 599 -117.89 7.31 34.01
CA CYS A 599 -116.61 8.01 34.05
C CYS A 599 -115.62 7.30 34.99
N SER A 600 -116.06 6.89 36.19
CA SER A 600 -115.21 6.20 37.16
C SER A 600 -114.75 4.83 36.64
N LEU A 601 -115.65 4.06 36.00
CA LEU A 601 -115.32 2.79 35.35
C LEU A 601 -114.39 2.98 34.16
N LYS A 602 -114.56 4.05 33.38
CA LYS A 602 -113.67 4.39 32.26
C LYS A 602 -112.27 4.76 32.75
N VAL A 603 -112.15 5.60 33.78
CA VAL A 603 -110.85 5.95 34.38
C VAL A 603 -110.14 4.70 34.89
N ARG A 604 -110.86 3.79 35.57
CA ARG A 604 -110.29 2.54 36.05
C ARG A 604 -109.90 1.59 34.91
N ALA A 605 -110.67 1.56 33.82
CA ALA A 605 -110.33 0.78 32.63
C ALA A 605 -109.10 1.35 31.91
N ASP A 606 -109.00 2.68 31.79
CA ASP A 606 -107.84 3.37 31.19
C ASP A 606 -106.58 3.19 32.04
N GLU A 607 -106.70 3.21 33.38
CA GLU A 607 -105.59 2.91 34.31
C GLU A 607 -105.11 1.45 34.19
N VAL A 608 -106.04 0.49 34.08
CA VAL A 608 -105.71 -0.92 33.84
C VAL A 608 -105.05 -1.10 32.47
N LEU A 609 -105.55 -0.43 31.43
CA LEU A 609 -104.96 -0.47 30.10
C LEU A 609 -103.53 0.07 30.10
N LEU A 610 -103.29 1.21 30.75
CA LEU A 610 -101.96 1.81 30.88
C LEU A 610 -101.01 0.87 31.64
N ARG A 611 -101.49 0.24 32.71
CA ARG A 611 -100.71 -0.74 33.48
C ARG A 611 -100.35 -1.98 32.64
N CYS A 612 -101.29 -2.49 31.84
CA CYS A 612 -101.03 -3.58 30.91
C CYS A 612 -99.97 -3.20 29.86
N GLN A 613 -100.07 -2.00 29.28
CA GLN A 613 -99.07 -1.49 28.32
C GLN A 613 -97.67 -1.32 28.96
N CYS A 614 -97.60 -0.81 30.19
CA CYS A 614 -96.34 -0.72 30.93
C CYS A 614 -95.75 -2.11 31.21
N LEU A 615 -96.57 -3.09 31.59
CA LEU A 615 -96.13 -4.46 31.85
C LEU A 615 -95.66 -5.16 30.57
N GLU A 616 -96.35 -4.96 29.44
CA GLU A 616 -95.89 -5.46 28.14
C GLU A 616 -94.52 -4.88 27.77
N LYS A 617 -94.33 -3.58 27.97
CA LYS A 617 -93.03 -2.93 27.71
C LYS A 617 -91.93 -3.53 28.59
N ILE A 618 -92.17 -3.69 29.89
CA ILE A 618 -91.21 -4.31 30.81
C ILE A 618 -90.87 -5.74 30.38
N ASN A 619 -91.87 -6.54 29.99
CA ASN A 619 -91.63 -7.90 29.51
C ASN A 619 -90.78 -7.91 28.23
N THR A 620 -91.04 -7.00 27.28
CA THR A 620 -90.21 -6.90 26.06
C THR A 620 -88.77 -6.48 26.35
N ASP A 621 -88.55 -5.63 27.35
CA ASP A 621 -87.20 -5.20 27.73
C ASP A 621 -86.47 -6.30 28.52
N LEU A 622 -87.18 -7.08 29.34
CA LEU A 622 -86.64 -8.27 30.01
C LEU A 622 -86.25 -9.37 29.00
N ASP A 623 -87.07 -9.61 27.98
CA ASP A 623 -86.76 -10.59 26.93
C ASP A 623 -85.52 -10.17 26.13
N LYS A 624 -85.38 -8.88 25.79
CA LYS A 624 -84.16 -8.37 25.15
C LYS A 624 -82.93 -8.55 26.05
N MET A 625 -83.04 -8.22 27.33
CA MET A 625 -81.94 -8.35 28.28
C MET A 625 -81.51 -9.82 28.43
N LYS A 626 -82.47 -10.75 28.43
CA LYS A 626 -82.18 -12.18 28.42
C LYS A 626 -81.44 -12.60 27.15
N ASP A 627 -81.88 -12.16 25.98
CA ASP A 627 -81.21 -12.46 24.71
C ASP A 627 -79.80 -11.86 24.63
N ASP A 628 -79.58 -10.66 25.19
CA ASP A 628 -78.25 -10.05 25.34
C ASP A 628 -77.36 -10.89 26.25
N MET A 629 -77.85 -11.28 27.43
CA MET A 629 -77.09 -12.13 28.37
C MET A 629 -76.75 -13.50 27.79
N GLU A 630 -77.65 -14.13 27.02
CA GLU A 630 -77.38 -15.40 26.35
C GLU A 630 -76.30 -15.26 25.27
N ARG A 631 -76.30 -14.15 24.53
CA ARG A 631 -75.23 -13.83 23.56
C ARG A 631 -73.89 -13.63 24.24
N ASP A 632 -73.86 -12.88 25.34
CA ASP A 632 -72.63 -12.62 26.09
C ASP A 632 -72.08 -13.91 26.71
N LEU A 633 -72.93 -14.74 27.31
CA LEU A 633 -72.55 -16.05 27.85
C LEU A 633 -71.97 -16.97 26.78
N LYS A 634 -72.56 -16.98 25.57
CA LYS A 634 -72.03 -17.76 24.45
C LYS A 634 -70.67 -17.24 23.98
N SER A 635 -70.48 -15.92 24.00
CA SER A 635 -69.20 -15.29 23.65
C SER A 635 -68.10 -15.64 24.67
N GLU A 636 -68.41 -15.61 25.96
CA GLU A 636 -67.46 -15.95 27.03
C GLU A 636 -67.11 -17.44 27.04
N LYS A 637 -68.08 -18.33 26.82
CA LYS A 637 -67.79 -19.76 26.64
C LYS A 637 -66.84 -20.01 25.48
N LYS A 638 -66.99 -19.28 24.37
CA LYS A 638 -66.09 -19.37 23.21
C LYS A 638 -64.68 -18.88 23.56
N LYS A 639 -64.55 -17.77 24.29
CA LYS A 639 -63.26 -17.25 24.75
C LYS A 639 -62.57 -18.25 25.69
N SER A 640 -63.30 -18.83 26.64
CA SER A 640 -62.78 -19.85 27.57
C SER A 640 -62.25 -21.07 26.83
N SER A 641 -63.02 -21.61 25.87
CA SER A 641 -62.58 -22.74 25.05
C SER A 641 -61.33 -22.42 24.23
N GLN A 642 -61.24 -21.23 23.63
CA GLN A 642 -60.04 -20.81 22.91
C GLN A 642 -58.82 -20.64 23.84
N LEU A 643 -59.04 -20.25 25.09
CA LEU A 643 -57.98 -20.12 26.06
C LEU A 643 -57.45 -21.49 26.50
N GLU A 644 -58.34 -22.46 26.71
CA GLU A 644 -57.98 -23.85 27.00
C GLU A 644 -57.14 -24.49 25.87
N ASP A 645 -57.54 -24.30 24.61
CA ASP A 645 -56.78 -24.79 23.45
C ASP A 645 -55.37 -24.17 23.39
N ARG A 646 -55.26 -22.87 23.70
CA ARG A 646 -53.97 -22.18 23.77
C ARG A 646 -53.09 -22.72 24.90
N PHE A 647 -53.67 -22.99 26.07
CA PHE A 647 -52.93 -23.60 27.18
C PHE A 647 -52.43 -25.00 26.83
N LEU A 648 -53.23 -25.82 26.15
CA LEU A 648 -52.83 -27.16 25.73
C LEU A 648 -51.70 -27.13 24.69
N SER A 649 -51.79 -26.21 23.73
CA SER A 649 -50.72 -25.97 22.74
C SER A 649 -49.43 -25.50 23.42
N LEU A 650 -49.53 -24.58 24.39
CA LEU A 650 -48.39 -24.08 25.15
C LEU A 650 -47.73 -25.20 25.97
N ALA A 651 -48.52 -26.06 26.62
CA ALA A 651 -48.02 -27.21 27.37
C ALA A 651 -47.27 -28.21 26.46
N THR A 652 -47.80 -28.45 25.26
CA THR A 652 -47.15 -29.32 24.25
C THR A 652 -45.82 -28.73 23.80
N ASN A 653 -45.78 -27.43 23.49
CA ASN A 653 -44.54 -26.74 23.13
C ASN A 653 -43.49 -26.78 24.25
N HIS A 654 -43.91 -26.63 25.51
CA HIS A 654 -43.00 -26.75 26.66
C HIS A 654 -42.41 -28.17 26.77
N GLN A 655 -43.18 -29.22 26.51
CA GLN A 655 -42.66 -30.59 26.50
C GLN A 655 -41.63 -30.80 25.38
N GLU A 656 -41.86 -30.25 24.19
CA GLU A 656 -40.89 -30.33 23.08
C GLU A 656 -39.59 -29.58 23.40
N ILE A 657 -39.67 -28.39 24.01
CA ILE A 657 -38.47 -27.64 24.46
C ILE A 657 -37.65 -28.46 25.46
N ILE A 658 -38.30 -29.19 26.38
CA ILE A 658 -37.61 -30.06 27.33
C ILE A 658 -36.90 -31.20 26.59
N LYS A 659 -37.55 -31.84 25.61
CA LYS A 659 -36.92 -32.90 24.79
C LYS A 659 -35.69 -32.38 24.06
N TYR A 660 -35.79 -31.23 23.38
CA TYR A 660 -34.66 -30.60 22.70
C TYR A 660 -33.50 -30.28 23.65
N LYS A 661 -33.82 -29.73 24.83
CA LYS A 661 -32.82 -29.41 25.86
C LYS A 661 -32.07 -30.66 26.34
N ASP A 662 -32.76 -31.76 26.53
CA ASP A 662 -32.15 -33.01 27.00
C ASP A 662 -31.35 -33.71 25.90
N GLU A 663 -31.77 -33.62 24.64
CA GLU A 663 -30.99 -34.08 23.49
C GLU A 663 -29.68 -33.28 23.34
N TYR A 664 -29.76 -31.94 23.45
CA TYR A 664 -28.59 -31.06 23.39
C TYR A 664 -27.59 -31.33 24.53
N LYS A 665 -28.07 -31.67 25.73
CA LYS A 665 -27.21 -32.08 26.85
C LYS A 665 -26.48 -33.39 26.56
N ARG A 666 -27.15 -34.37 25.93
CA ARG A 666 -26.50 -35.65 25.55
C ARG A 666 -25.42 -35.42 24.50
N GLN A 667 -25.72 -34.70 23.43
CA GLN A 667 -24.75 -34.38 22.37
C GLN A 667 -23.53 -33.64 22.92
N ASN A 668 -23.73 -32.68 23.84
CA ASN A 668 -22.61 -31.99 24.49
C ASN A 668 -21.77 -32.90 25.38
N ALA A 669 -22.37 -33.89 26.05
CA ALA A 669 -21.63 -34.87 26.84
C ALA A 669 -20.76 -35.77 25.94
N ASP A 670 -21.29 -36.18 24.78
CA ASP A 670 -20.56 -37.01 23.82
C ASP A 670 -19.42 -36.21 23.16
N LEU A 671 -19.68 -34.96 22.76
CA LEU A 671 -18.65 -34.06 22.23
C LEU A 671 -17.52 -33.81 23.23
N LYS A 672 -17.82 -33.72 24.53
CA LYS A 672 -16.78 -33.59 25.57
C LYS A 672 -15.88 -34.83 25.64
N LYS A 673 -16.47 -36.03 25.61
CA LYS A 673 -15.71 -37.30 25.60
C LYS A 673 -14.82 -37.40 24.37
N GLU A 674 -15.34 -37.05 23.19
CA GLU A 674 -14.56 -37.09 21.95
C GLU A 674 -13.43 -36.06 21.95
N ASN A 675 -13.67 -34.86 22.49
CA ASN A 675 -12.63 -33.85 22.62
C ASN A 675 -11.51 -34.27 23.60
N GLU A 676 -11.85 -34.97 24.68
CA GLU A 676 -10.86 -35.58 25.59
C GLU A 676 -10.04 -36.66 24.88
N ARG A 677 -10.69 -37.54 24.10
CA ARG A 677 -10.01 -38.55 23.27
C ARG A 677 -9.03 -37.90 22.29
N LEU A 678 -9.49 -36.93 21.51
CA LEU A 678 -8.68 -36.21 20.52
C LEU A 678 -7.53 -35.43 21.15
N LYS A 679 -7.70 -34.89 22.37
CA LYS A 679 -6.60 -34.25 23.12
C LYS A 679 -5.55 -35.27 23.52
N SER A 680 -5.94 -36.45 23.99
CA SER A 680 -4.98 -37.50 24.34
C SER A 680 -4.20 -38.01 23.12
N GLU A 681 -4.88 -38.19 21.99
CA GLU A 681 -4.29 -38.66 20.73
C GLU A 681 -3.35 -37.61 20.10
N ASN A 682 -3.74 -36.33 20.14
CA ASN A 682 -2.87 -35.23 19.75
C ASN A 682 -1.62 -35.16 20.64
N MET A 683 -1.75 -35.30 21.96
CA MET A 683 -0.58 -35.29 22.84
C MET A 683 0.41 -36.41 22.52
N SER A 684 -0.06 -37.62 22.19
CA SER A 684 0.82 -38.71 21.77
C SER A 684 1.47 -38.45 20.41
N LEU A 685 0.70 -38.01 19.41
CA LEU A 685 1.21 -37.74 18.05
C LEU A 685 2.21 -36.57 18.05
N PHE A 686 1.91 -35.49 18.77
CA PHE A 686 2.81 -34.35 18.90
C PHE A 686 4.11 -34.72 19.61
N SER A 687 4.06 -35.55 20.66
CA SER A 687 5.28 -35.98 21.35
C SER A 687 6.23 -36.78 20.44
N SER A 688 5.69 -37.70 19.64
CA SER A 688 6.48 -38.47 18.66
C SER A 688 7.06 -37.59 17.56
N LYS A 689 6.23 -36.70 16.98
CA LYS A 689 6.66 -35.79 15.91
C LYS A 689 7.69 -34.78 16.40
N LEU A 690 7.57 -34.32 17.66
CA LEU A 690 8.48 -33.39 18.28
C LEU A 690 9.86 -34.01 18.49
N GLU A 691 9.94 -35.28 18.89
CA GLU A 691 11.22 -35.98 19.00
C GLU A 691 11.89 -36.23 17.65
N GLU A 692 11.11 -36.59 16.61
CA GLU A 692 11.64 -36.66 15.23
C GLU A 692 12.18 -35.31 14.74
N GLN A 693 11.44 -34.22 14.98
CA GLN A 693 11.83 -32.86 14.61
C GLN A 693 13.08 -32.38 15.37
N LYS A 694 13.18 -32.69 16.67
CA LYS A 694 14.39 -32.39 17.47
C LYS A 694 15.61 -33.12 16.94
N HIS A 695 15.47 -34.39 16.56
CA HIS A 695 16.57 -35.16 15.99
C HIS A 695 17.02 -34.59 14.64
N MET A 696 16.08 -34.19 13.79
CA MET A 696 16.36 -33.56 12.51
C MET A 696 17.01 -32.17 12.67
N ALA A 697 16.55 -31.38 13.65
CA ALA A 697 17.14 -30.08 13.98
C ALA A 697 18.58 -30.24 14.50
N ALA A 698 18.85 -31.27 15.31
CA ALA A 698 20.20 -31.57 15.78
C ALA A 698 21.14 -31.94 14.61
N GLN A 699 20.68 -32.79 13.69
CA GLN A 699 21.44 -33.16 12.49
C GLN A 699 21.75 -31.95 11.60
N LEU A 700 20.75 -31.11 11.31
CA LEU A 700 20.92 -29.90 10.52
C LEU A 700 21.85 -28.90 11.20
N THR A 701 21.79 -28.78 12.53
CA THR A 701 22.69 -27.90 13.30
C THR A 701 24.14 -28.35 13.16
N GLU A 702 24.40 -29.66 13.14
CA GLU A 702 25.73 -30.20 12.96
C GLU A 702 26.27 -30.04 11.53
N GLU A 703 25.42 -30.20 10.51
CA GLU A 703 25.78 -29.86 9.12
C GLU A 703 26.06 -28.37 8.95
N LEU A 704 25.27 -27.51 9.59
CA LEU A 704 25.46 -26.06 9.56
C LEU A 704 26.77 -25.65 10.24
N LYS A 705 27.18 -26.36 11.31
CA LYS A 705 28.49 -26.19 11.95
C LYS A 705 29.63 -26.57 10.99
N LYS A 706 29.56 -27.74 10.33
CA LYS A 706 30.55 -28.16 9.33
C LYS A 706 30.65 -27.19 8.15
N CYS A 707 29.51 -26.69 7.67
CA CYS A 707 29.46 -25.72 6.58
C CYS A 707 30.06 -24.37 7.00
N LYS A 708 29.77 -23.90 8.22
CA LYS A 708 30.41 -22.69 8.79
C LYS A 708 31.93 -22.84 8.89
N GLU A 709 32.42 -23.98 9.36
CA GLU A 709 33.87 -24.26 9.44
C GLU A 709 34.52 -24.23 8.04
N GLN A 710 33.87 -24.80 7.02
CA GLN A 710 34.34 -24.71 5.62
C GLN A 710 34.34 -23.27 5.10
N PHE A 711 33.28 -22.51 5.37
CA PHE A 711 33.20 -21.09 4.99
C PHE A 711 34.30 -20.26 5.66
N THR A 712 34.58 -20.47 6.94
CA THR A 712 35.67 -19.75 7.63
C THR A 712 37.05 -20.07 7.05
N LYS A 713 37.28 -21.31 6.59
CA LYS A 713 38.52 -21.67 5.89
C LYS A 713 38.65 -20.94 4.56
N LEU A 714 37.58 -20.92 3.76
CA LEU A 714 37.54 -20.21 2.47
C LEU A 714 37.65 -18.69 2.64
N ASP A 715 37.01 -18.10 3.65
CA ASP A 715 37.10 -16.66 3.94
C ASP A 715 38.53 -16.27 4.34
N ASN A 716 39.19 -17.08 5.18
CA ASN A 716 40.59 -16.85 5.53
C ASN A 716 41.53 -16.98 4.33
N GLU A 717 41.27 -17.94 3.43
CA GLU A 717 42.06 -18.10 2.19
C GLU A 717 41.84 -16.91 1.23
N TYR A 718 40.60 -16.42 1.13
CA TYR A 718 40.26 -15.23 0.34
C TYR A 718 40.89 -13.95 0.91
N ARG A 719 40.82 -13.74 2.24
CA ARG A 719 41.48 -12.61 2.91
C ARG A 719 42.98 -12.59 2.68
N LYS A 720 43.63 -13.76 2.71
CA LYS A 720 45.05 -13.89 2.42
C LYS A 720 45.38 -13.47 0.98
N LYS A 721 44.63 -13.99 0.00
CA LYS A 721 44.79 -13.60 -1.41
C LYS A 721 44.49 -12.12 -1.66
N SER A 722 43.52 -11.54 -0.95
CA SER A 722 43.20 -10.11 -1.04
C SER A 722 44.33 -9.24 -0.49
N SER A 723 44.94 -9.64 0.63
CA SER A 723 46.11 -8.96 1.19
C SER A 723 47.32 -9.04 0.24
N ASP A 724 47.56 -10.21 -0.37
CA ASP A 724 48.64 -10.39 -1.34
C ASP A 724 48.41 -9.50 -2.58
N PHE A 725 47.15 -9.39 -3.04
CA PHE A 725 46.79 -8.53 -4.16
C PHE A 725 46.95 -7.03 -3.82
N GLU A 726 46.64 -6.59 -2.60
CA GLU A 726 46.86 -5.20 -2.16
C GLU A 726 48.34 -4.81 -2.12
N ILE A 727 49.22 -5.73 -1.69
CA ILE A 727 50.67 -5.52 -1.68
C ILE A 727 51.18 -5.35 -3.11
N VAL A 728 50.79 -6.25 -4.01
CA VAL A 728 51.18 -6.21 -5.43
C VAL A 728 50.66 -4.93 -6.10
N ASN A 729 49.42 -4.54 -5.81
CA ASN A 729 48.82 -3.33 -6.39
C ASN A 729 49.52 -2.04 -5.90
N LYS A 730 49.94 -1.97 -4.63
CA LYS A 730 50.77 -0.86 -4.12
C LYS A 730 52.13 -0.78 -4.82
N GLN A 731 52.73 -1.93 -5.13
CA GLN A 731 54.00 -2.00 -5.86
C GLN A 731 53.86 -1.46 -7.28
N TYR A 732 52.83 -1.90 -8.02
CA TYR A 732 52.53 -1.38 -9.36
C TYR A 732 52.15 0.10 -9.38
N LEU A 733 51.45 0.60 -8.34
CA LEU A 733 51.16 2.03 -8.22
C LEU A 733 52.44 2.87 -8.08
N SER A 734 53.39 2.40 -7.26
CA SER A 734 54.66 3.09 -7.05
C SER A 734 55.54 3.13 -8.30
N GLU A 735 55.57 2.05 -9.08
CA GLU A 735 56.26 2.00 -10.38
C GLU A 735 55.58 2.92 -11.41
N SER A 736 54.24 2.94 -11.45
CA SER A 736 53.48 3.84 -12.32
C SER A 736 53.79 5.31 -12.03
N ASP A 737 53.89 5.69 -10.76
CA ASP A 737 54.18 7.06 -10.37
C ASP A 737 55.64 7.46 -10.63
N SER A 738 56.59 6.52 -10.48
CA SER A 738 57.99 6.72 -10.90
C SER A 738 58.09 6.95 -12.42
N LEU A 739 57.44 6.11 -13.22
CA LEU A 739 57.43 6.23 -14.68
C LEU A 739 56.74 7.52 -15.17
N LYS A 740 55.66 7.96 -14.50
CA LYS A 740 55.02 9.25 -14.80
C LYS A 740 55.95 10.43 -14.51
N LYS A 741 56.74 10.35 -13.44
CA LYS A 741 57.71 11.39 -13.09
C LYS A 741 58.83 11.46 -14.15
N GLU A 742 59.39 10.32 -14.54
CA GLU A 742 60.40 10.25 -15.61
C GLU A 742 59.84 10.74 -16.96
N LEU A 743 58.59 10.40 -17.29
CA LEU A 743 57.93 10.89 -18.50
C LEU A 743 57.75 12.42 -18.47
N LYS A 744 57.42 13.00 -17.31
CA LYS A 744 57.29 14.45 -17.15
C LYS A 744 58.64 15.14 -17.31
N GLU A 745 59.69 14.63 -16.67
CA GLU A 745 61.05 15.14 -16.80
C GLU A 745 61.57 15.02 -18.23
N SER A 746 61.31 13.91 -18.91
CA SER A 746 61.69 13.71 -20.31
C SER A 746 60.95 14.66 -21.25
N LYS A 747 59.65 14.87 -21.06
CA LYS A 747 58.87 15.85 -21.85
C LYS A 747 59.38 17.27 -21.65
N GLU A 748 59.79 17.62 -20.44
CA GLU A 748 60.33 18.94 -20.13
C GLU A 748 61.73 19.14 -20.73
N ARG A 749 62.55 18.08 -20.77
CA ARG A 749 63.81 18.06 -21.54
C ARG A 749 63.57 18.26 -23.03
N CYS A 750 62.60 17.56 -23.64
CA CYS A 750 62.24 17.77 -25.05
C CYS A 750 61.79 19.20 -25.33
N ARG A 751 60.95 19.80 -24.46
CA ARG A 751 60.52 21.20 -24.62
C ARG A 751 61.67 22.19 -24.55
N LYS A 752 62.64 21.97 -23.64
CA LYS A 752 63.84 22.81 -23.54
C LYS A 752 64.73 22.67 -24.78
N LEU A 753 64.89 21.46 -25.30
CA LEU A 753 65.64 21.21 -26.54
C LEU A 753 64.96 21.87 -27.75
N ASP A 754 63.63 21.76 -27.88
CA ASP A 754 62.86 22.41 -28.95
C ASP A 754 62.98 23.95 -28.88
N ALA A 755 62.92 24.53 -27.68
CA ALA A 755 63.12 25.96 -27.50
C ALA A 755 64.55 26.39 -27.89
N THR A 756 65.55 25.58 -27.56
CA THR A 756 66.96 25.84 -27.92
C THR A 756 67.17 25.71 -29.44
N LEU A 757 66.54 24.72 -30.08
CA LEU A 757 66.58 24.55 -31.53
C LEU A 757 65.92 25.72 -32.26
N LYS A 758 64.77 26.22 -31.77
CA LYS A 758 64.13 27.42 -32.32
C LYS A 758 65.03 28.65 -32.19
N GLN A 759 65.62 28.86 -31.01
CA GLN A 759 66.52 30.00 -30.79
C GLN A 759 67.79 29.91 -31.68
N ASN A 760 68.31 28.70 -31.90
CA ASN A 760 69.45 28.50 -32.79
C ASN A 760 69.07 28.67 -34.27
N ALA A 761 67.87 28.23 -34.68
CA ALA A 761 67.36 28.45 -36.03
C ALA A 761 67.15 29.95 -36.31
N GLU A 762 66.59 30.71 -35.36
CA GLU A 762 66.44 32.17 -35.46
C GLU A 762 67.81 32.87 -35.55
N LYS A 763 68.79 32.48 -34.73
CA LYS A 763 70.16 32.99 -34.82
C LYS A 763 70.83 32.64 -36.15
N SER A 764 70.57 31.46 -36.70
CA SER A 764 71.10 31.04 -38.00
C SER A 764 70.49 31.86 -39.14
N ALA A 765 69.16 32.05 -39.13
CA ALA A 765 68.46 32.88 -40.11
C ALA A 765 68.91 34.35 -40.04
N GLN A 766 69.16 34.87 -38.84
CA GLN A 766 69.67 36.23 -38.65
C GLN A 766 71.09 36.40 -39.19
N LYS A 767 71.97 35.40 -38.96
CA LYS A 767 73.31 35.37 -39.57
C LYS A 767 73.27 35.23 -41.09
N GLU A 768 72.36 34.41 -41.62
CA GLU A 768 72.19 34.23 -43.06
C GLU A 768 71.73 35.53 -43.73
N ALA A 769 70.77 36.24 -43.14
CA ALA A 769 70.33 37.55 -43.61
C ALA A 769 71.47 38.60 -43.55
N GLU A 770 72.27 38.60 -42.49
CA GLU A 770 73.43 39.50 -42.37
C GLU A 770 74.50 39.21 -43.43
N LEU A 771 74.75 37.92 -43.72
CA LEU A 771 75.67 37.49 -44.78
C LEU A 771 75.14 37.83 -46.17
N GLN A 772 73.86 37.65 -46.43
CA GLN A 772 73.23 38.04 -47.70
C GLN A 772 73.31 39.55 -47.92
N HIS A 773 73.11 40.36 -46.87
CA HIS A 773 73.28 41.81 -46.96
C HIS A 773 74.74 42.19 -47.27
N LYS A 774 75.72 41.60 -46.56
CA LYS A 774 77.15 41.85 -46.83
C LYS A 774 77.53 41.44 -48.26
N LEU A 775 76.98 40.33 -48.76
CA LEU A 775 77.21 39.88 -50.13
C LEU A 775 76.64 40.88 -51.15
N GLN A 776 75.44 41.42 -50.95
CA GLN A 776 74.87 42.45 -51.83
C GLN A 776 75.71 43.72 -51.85
N VAL A 777 76.23 44.16 -50.69
CA VAL A 777 77.12 45.33 -50.62
C VAL A 777 78.41 45.08 -51.40
N ALA A 778 79.05 43.91 -51.21
CA ALA A 778 80.26 43.56 -51.93
C ALA A 778 80.05 43.40 -53.45
N VAL A 779 78.88 42.91 -53.89
CA VAL A 779 78.53 42.84 -55.31
C VAL A 779 78.38 44.25 -55.90
N LYS A 780 77.76 45.17 -55.17
CA LYS A 780 77.63 46.56 -55.61
C LYS A 780 78.98 47.28 -55.70
N GLU A 781 79.85 47.10 -54.70
CA GLU A 781 81.23 47.63 -54.74
C GLU A 781 82.04 47.05 -55.90
N LYS A 782 81.86 45.76 -56.22
CA LYS A 782 82.48 45.12 -57.39
C LYS A 782 82.01 45.76 -58.70
N GLU A 783 80.72 46.06 -58.84
CA GLU A 783 80.17 46.71 -60.05
C GLU A 783 80.69 48.15 -60.20
N GLU A 784 80.75 48.92 -59.11
CA GLU A 784 81.34 50.27 -59.11
C GLU A 784 82.84 50.25 -59.46
N LEU A 785 83.60 49.27 -58.97
CA LEU A 785 85.02 49.09 -59.33
C LEU A 785 85.21 48.65 -60.79
N LEU A 786 84.29 47.86 -61.34
CA LEU A 786 84.31 47.47 -62.75
C LEU A 786 84.10 48.69 -63.66
N GLU A 787 83.16 49.56 -63.29
CA GLU A 787 82.85 50.78 -64.05
C GLU A 787 84.04 51.77 -64.02
N LEU A 788 84.67 51.96 -62.86
CA LEU A 788 85.92 52.72 -62.73
C LEU A 788 87.08 52.12 -63.55
N SER A 789 87.18 50.79 -63.63
CA SER A 789 88.19 50.12 -64.47
C SER A 789 87.95 50.33 -65.96
N MET A 790 86.68 50.35 -66.41
CA MET A 790 86.34 50.62 -67.81
C MET A 790 86.63 52.08 -68.20
N GLN A 791 86.36 53.04 -67.30
CA GLN A 791 86.70 54.45 -67.51
C GLN A 791 88.23 54.67 -67.57
N ARG A 792 88.98 53.99 -66.70
CA ARG A 792 90.45 54.02 -66.72
C ARG A 792 91.03 53.40 -68.00
N GLY A 793 90.42 52.34 -68.51
CA GLY A 793 90.81 51.72 -69.79
C GLY A 793 90.70 52.68 -70.98
N LYS A 794 89.58 53.41 -71.09
CA LYS A 794 89.41 54.43 -72.14
C LYS A 794 90.44 55.56 -72.05
N LEU A 795 90.73 56.04 -70.84
CA LEU A 795 91.70 57.11 -70.63
C LEU A 795 93.14 56.68 -70.99
N ILE A 796 93.47 55.41 -70.78
CA ILE A 796 94.78 54.83 -71.14
C ILE A 796 94.90 54.71 -72.67
N GLU A 797 93.84 54.32 -73.37
CA GLU A 797 93.82 54.23 -74.83
C GLU A 797 94.01 55.61 -75.49
N GLU A 798 93.35 56.65 -74.97
CA GLU A 798 93.54 58.04 -75.42
C GLU A 798 94.98 58.53 -75.18
N LYS A 799 95.57 58.21 -74.02
CA LYS A 799 96.96 58.60 -73.71
C LYS A 799 97.99 57.82 -74.50
N GLN A 800 97.70 56.58 -74.88
CA GLN A 800 98.60 55.80 -75.74
C GLN A 800 98.64 56.36 -77.16
N SER A 801 97.50 56.82 -77.71
CA SER A 801 97.47 57.53 -78.99
C SER A 801 98.26 58.85 -78.98
N GLU A 802 98.33 59.53 -77.84
CA GLU A 802 99.09 60.78 -77.68
C GLU A 802 100.60 60.52 -77.62
N ILE A 803 101.01 59.37 -77.06
CA ILE A 803 102.42 58.91 -77.03
C ILE A 803 102.88 58.50 -78.43
N ASP A 804 102.07 57.75 -79.19
CA ASP A 804 102.41 57.33 -80.56
C ASP A 804 102.63 58.55 -81.49
N GLN A 805 101.96 59.67 -81.21
CA GLN A 805 102.11 60.90 -81.98
C GLN A 805 103.42 61.64 -81.63
N LEU A 806 103.81 61.63 -80.35
CA LEU A 806 105.09 62.18 -79.90
C LEU A 806 106.30 61.34 -80.33
N GLU A 807 106.14 60.02 -80.46
CA GLU A 807 107.21 59.15 -80.98
C GLU A 807 107.51 59.44 -82.46
N ASN A 808 106.50 59.74 -83.28
CA ASN A 808 106.71 60.17 -84.67
C ASN A 808 107.47 61.51 -84.77
N ASP A 809 107.18 62.47 -83.88
CA ASP A 809 107.89 63.75 -83.83
C ASP A 809 109.37 63.58 -83.41
N ILE A 810 109.67 62.59 -82.56
CA ILE A 810 111.05 62.23 -82.17
C ILE A 810 111.82 61.64 -83.36
N ASP A 811 111.19 60.78 -84.16
CA ASP A 811 111.81 60.16 -85.33
C ASP A 811 112.18 61.21 -86.40
N GLU A 812 111.35 62.24 -86.62
CA GLU A 812 111.68 63.35 -87.53
C GLU A 812 112.91 64.16 -87.05
N ILE A 813 113.06 64.34 -85.73
CA ILE A 813 114.20 65.06 -85.15
C ILE A 813 115.49 64.22 -85.25
N ASP A 814 115.43 62.90 -85.06
CA ASP A 814 116.60 62.03 -85.15
C ASP A 814 117.11 61.90 -86.61
N ASP A 815 116.22 62.01 -87.60
CA ASP A 815 116.60 62.09 -89.02
C ASP A 815 117.30 63.43 -89.39
N ALA A 816 116.95 64.52 -88.71
CA ALA A 816 117.67 65.79 -88.82
C ALA A 816 119.08 65.71 -88.20
N ARG A 817 119.22 64.99 -87.07
CA ARG A 817 120.51 64.74 -86.40
C ARG A 817 121.46 63.90 -87.26
N LYS A 818 120.99 62.82 -87.88
CA LYS A 818 121.79 61.98 -88.79
C LYS A 818 122.33 62.74 -90.00
N LYS A 819 121.60 63.76 -90.49
CA LYS A 819 122.07 64.66 -91.56
C LYS A 819 123.20 65.58 -91.11
N ALA A 820 123.24 65.98 -89.83
CA ALA A 820 124.32 66.78 -89.26
C ALA A 820 125.58 65.93 -88.99
N GLU A 821 125.43 64.70 -88.50
CA GLU A 821 126.54 63.73 -88.30
C GLU A 821 127.31 63.45 -89.61
N LYS A 822 126.60 63.25 -90.73
CA LYS A 822 127.23 63.07 -92.05
C LYS A 822 128.04 64.29 -92.52
N ARG A 823 127.73 65.49 -92.02
CA ARG A 823 128.48 66.72 -92.34
C ARG A 823 129.79 66.77 -91.56
N PHE A 824 129.76 66.37 -90.29
CA PHE A 824 130.94 66.26 -89.43
C PHE A 824 131.90 65.14 -89.87
N GLU A 825 131.40 63.98 -90.32
CA GLU A 825 132.24 62.90 -90.85
C GLU A 825 133.04 63.34 -92.10
N LYS A 826 132.45 64.20 -92.93
CA LYS A 826 133.12 64.71 -94.14
C LYS A 826 134.27 65.66 -93.80
N GLU A 827 134.11 66.47 -92.75
CA GLU A 827 135.15 67.36 -92.22
C GLU A 827 136.25 66.59 -91.46
N ALA A 828 135.91 65.49 -90.78
CA ALA A 828 136.89 64.63 -90.08
C ALA A 828 137.84 63.90 -91.04
N SER A 829 137.40 63.49 -92.23
CA SER A 829 138.27 62.79 -93.18
C SER A 829 139.32 63.68 -93.86
N ILE A 830 139.08 64.99 -94.00
CA ILE A 830 140.05 65.94 -94.56
C ILE A 830 141.25 66.10 -93.61
N VAL A 831 141.04 65.98 -92.30
CA VAL A 831 142.11 66.01 -91.28
C VAL A 831 142.96 64.73 -91.30
N ASN A 832 142.44 63.62 -91.84
CA ASN A 832 143.15 62.33 -91.97
C ASN A 832 144.08 62.25 -93.20
N ALA A 833 144.21 63.34 -93.98
CA ALA A 833 145.12 63.45 -95.13
C ALA A 833 146.51 64.00 -94.76
N ASP A 834 146.79 64.20 -93.46
CA ASP A 834 148.06 64.73 -92.98
C ASP A 834 149.15 63.63 -92.96
N LEU A 835 150.22 63.83 -93.73
CA LEU A 835 151.34 62.89 -93.94
C LEU A 835 152.02 62.45 -92.63
N ARG A 836 151.90 63.22 -91.54
CA ARG A 836 152.47 62.88 -90.23
C ARG A 836 151.72 61.74 -89.52
N VAL A 837 150.42 61.53 -89.84
CA VAL A 837 149.57 60.52 -89.20
C VAL A 837 149.76 59.14 -89.85
N GLN A 838 150.06 59.09 -91.15
CA GLN A 838 150.37 57.84 -91.86
C GLN A 838 151.69 57.18 -91.42
N GLU A 839 152.72 57.97 -91.07
CA GLU A 839 154.00 57.43 -90.54
C GLU A 839 153.82 56.76 -89.15
N LEU A 840 153.00 57.36 -88.28
CA LEU A 840 152.72 56.83 -86.94
C LEU A 840 151.81 55.59 -86.98
N GLN A 841 150.90 55.49 -87.96
CA GLN A 841 150.10 54.28 -88.16
C GLN A 841 150.93 53.10 -88.67
N SER A 842 151.92 53.32 -89.54
CA SER A 842 152.88 52.28 -89.96
C SER A 842 153.73 51.76 -88.79
N GLN A 843 154.20 52.66 -87.91
CA GLN A 843 154.99 52.27 -86.72
C GLN A 843 154.16 51.52 -85.67
N LEU A 844 152.85 51.79 -85.58
CA LEU A 844 151.96 51.05 -84.69
C LEU A 844 151.70 49.63 -85.19
N GLU A 845 151.54 49.45 -86.51
CA GLU A 845 151.37 48.12 -87.11
C GLU A 845 152.64 47.26 -87.01
N GLU A 846 153.84 47.84 -87.16
CA GLU A 846 155.11 47.12 -86.95
C GLU A 846 155.31 46.71 -85.47
N SER A 847 154.93 47.57 -84.53
CA SER A 847 154.93 47.28 -83.09
C SER A 847 153.95 46.14 -82.72
N GLN A 848 152.77 46.09 -83.36
CA GLN A 848 151.80 45.01 -83.14
C GLN A 848 152.28 43.66 -83.67
N VAL A 849 153.06 43.62 -84.75
CA VAL A 849 153.67 42.38 -85.26
C VAL A 849 154.73 41.86 -84.29
N ASN A 850 155.62 42.74 -83.79
CA ASN A 850 156.62 42.39 -82.78
C ASN A 850 156.02 41.86 -81.47
N TYR A 851 154.89 42.43 -81.03
CA TYR A 851 154.18 41.92 -79.84
C TYR A 851 153.62 40.50 -80.07
N SER A 852 153.19 40.17 -81.29
CA SER A 852 152.66 38.84 -81.61
C SER A 852 153.76 37.75 -81.63
N GLU A 853 154.98 38.07 -82.07
CA GLU A 853 156.12 37.14 -82.02
C GLU A 853 156.57 36.89 -80.58
N LEU A 854 156.63 37.93 -79.75
CA LEU A 854 156.97 37.80 -78.33
C LEU A 854 155.93 36.96 -77.56
N SER A 855 154.65 37.04 -77.95
CA SER A 855 153.59 36.19 -77.40
C SER A 855 153.80 34.71 -77.74
N LYS A 856 154.27 34.39 -78.96
CA LYS A 856 154.59 33.01 -79.38
C LYS A 856 155.81 32.46 -78.64
N GLU A 857 156.83 33.27 -78.38
CA GLU A 857 157.97 32.86 -77.54
C GLU A 857 157.57 32.61 -76.08
N TYR A 858 156.66 33.42 -75.54
CA TYR A 858 156.11 33.21 -74.19
C TYR A 858 155.32 31.89 -74.07
N GLU A 859 154.57 31.50 -75.10
CA GLU A 859 153.92 30.19 -75.15
C GLU A 859 154.93 29.03 -75.24
N ALA A 860 156.04 29.19 -75.97
CA ALA A 860 157.12 28.20 -76.02
C ALA A 860 157.80 28.02 -74.65
N TYR A 861 158.03 29.11 -73.91
CA TYR A 861 158.55 29.06 -72.53
C TYR A 861 157.59 28.35 -71.56
N LYS A 862 156.28 28.61 -71.69
CA LYS A 862 155.24 27.94 -70.88
C LYS A 862 155.22 26.42 -71.10
N LYS A 863 155.50 25.96 -72.33
CA LYS A 863 155.59 24.54 -72.68
C LYS A 863 156.84 23.88 -72.09
N HIS A 864 157.99 24.55 -72.12
CA HIS A 864 159.23 24.04 -71.50
C HIS A 864 159.14 23.93 -69.97
N SER A 865 158.48 24.89 -69.32
CA SER A 865 158.22 24.88 -67.88
C SER A 865 157.35 23.70 -67.44
N SER A 866 156.33 23.36 -68.23
CA SER A 866 155.45 22.21 -67.94
C SER A 866 156.17 20.86 -68.06
N ASP A 867 157.11 20.72 -68.99
CA ASP A 867 157.91 19.48 -69.16
C ASP A 867 158.92 19.26 -68.01
N LEU A 868 159.44 20.34 -67.42
CA LEU A 868 160.27 20.27 -66.21
C LEU A 868 159.46 19.80 -64.99
N LEU A 869 158.20 20.26 -64.86
CA LEU A 869 157.30 19.84 -63.79
C LEU A 869 156.89 18.36 -63.91
N MET A 870 156.80 17.84 -65.15
CA MET A 870 156.60 16.40 -65.42
C MET A 870 157.80 15.56 -64.98
N LYS A 871 159.03 16.02 -65.23
CA LYS A 871 160.25 15.34 -64.75
C LYS A 871 160.39 15.36 -63.23
N GLU A 872 159.94 16.42 -62.57
CA GLU A 872 159.90 16.48 -61.11
C GLU A 872 158.88 15.49 -60.51
N LYS A 873 157.70 15.35 -61.13
CA LYS A 873 156.69 14.36 -60.71
C LYS A 873 157.16 12.91 -60.89
N GLU A 874 157.88 12.62 -61.97
CA GLU A 874 158.49 11.30 -62.18
C GLU A 874 159.63 10.99 -61.20
N LEU A 875 160.44 11.99 -60.82
CA LEU A 875 161.51 11.81 -59.83
C LEU A 875 160.95 11.60 -58.41
N ASN A 876 159.94 12.39 -58.03
CA ASN A 876 159.39 12.35 -56.68
C ASN A 876 158.57 11.09 -56.40
N ALA A 877 157.85 10.56 -57.39
CA ALA A 877 156.98 9.40 -57.16
C ALA A 877 157.72 8.08 -56.96
N LYS A 878 158.83 7.91 -57.69
CA LYS A 878 159.76 6.78 -57.54
C LYS A 878 160.31 6.66 -56.10
N LEU A 879 160.20 7.70 -55.26
CA LEU A 879 160.45 7.66 -53.81
C LEU A 879 159.33 6.96 -53.00
N ARG A 880 158.07 6.96 -53.46
CA ARG A 880 156.96 6.24 -52.78
C ARG A 880 157.01 4.73 -52.99
N HIS A 881 157.66 4.25 -54.05
CA HIS A 881 157.91 2.83 -54.28
C HIS A 881 159.02 2.22 -53.38
N MET A 882 159.59 3.01 -52.45
CA MET A 882 160.65 2.59 -51.53
C MET A 882 160.23 2.42 -50.06
N ILE A 883 158.96 2.67 -49.71
CA ILE A 883 158.45 2.49 -48.33
C ILE A 883 157.39 1.39 -48.34
N LYS A 884 157.81 0.25 -47.77
CA LYS A 884 157.25 -1.11 -47.75
C LYS A 884 155.78 -1.25 -47.38
#